data_AF-A0AAN9S0J0-F1
#
_entry.id   AF-A0AAN9S0J0-F1
#
_cell.length_a   1.000
_cell.length_b   1.000
_cell.length_c   1.000
_cell.angle_alpha   90.00
_cell.angle_beta   90.00
_cell.angle_gamma   90.00
#
_symmetry.space_group_name_H-M   'P 1'
#
loop_
_entity.id
_entity.type
_entity.pdbx_description
1 polymer ?
#
loop_
_entity_poly.entity_id
_entity_poly.type
_entity_poly.pdbx_seq_one_letter_code
_entity_poly.pdbx_strand_id
1 'polypeptide(L)'
;MTSPSESPDPNPLAVAVFTDAPDCATPPHAAPLRRSLRLNSAPAANAGSRKRKPPLPAESLRRSPRFSASSSQYLAKWQESRGPELPLNVDPTETKRIKNSHWNFFGEKHLRQCPGLNPSSEAYAGKPDVKLSGTLVLRRSPRLSSSNGNQNMEINVLQGKRTSKVVQKKKNIKAISTYIELSNLPDEQHTCGIDSDAITSSSWTENHRAADSFALPELVDKPPRKKYNIPASSTKKSMDSESIPSFVSDPIPDDEARKRWGWRYELKDKNCRDRTFKINEGEEDEIVANVKCHYAQAEVGNCIFSLGDCAFIKGEGEEKHVGKIIEFFQTTDGKNYFRVQWFYRIQDTVIQDEGGFHDKRRVFYSSIMNDNLIECIIAKANVTQITPRVGQKLASISPSDFYYDMEYCVDYSTFRNLPIDNHVKTIELSPPAVLESLSTDASTVTKSLSCSESYKKELALLDLYSGCGGMSTGLCLGAKTASVNLVTRWAVDSNRSATESLKLNHPDTHVRNESADDFLELLKEWEKLCKHYNVSNGERELPVRSNSSGANKRGHSEVNDISDGEFEVSELVDICFSDPNKTGKRGLYFKVHWKDCSASEDTWEPIKSLSKCKESIQDFVRRGMKLKILPLPVEVDVICGGPPCQGISGYNRFRNTESPLDDERNRQIVIFMDMVKFLKPRYVLMENVVDILRFDKGSLGRYALSRLVHMNYQARLGIIAAGCYGLPQFRLRVFLWGAHPSEVIPQFPLPTHDVIVRYWPPPEFERNVVAYDEDQPRNLEKATVIQDAISDLPAVMNTETRDEMPYGNPPETEFQRYIRSTMYEMTGSKSNETTEKMPLLYDHRPYFLFEDDYLRVCQIPKRKGANFRDMPGVIVGADNVARRHPTENMLLPSGKPLVPEYCFSFEQGKSKRPFGRLWWDENLPTALTFPSCHNQVVLHPEQDRVLTVREFARLQGFPDYYRFHGTVKGRYCQIGNAVAVPVSRALGYALGLAYRKLSANEPLIALPPKFSHSNYLQLSTNQPGNTD
;
A
#
# COMPACT_ATOMS: atom_id res chain seq x y z
N MET A 1 40.28 44.18 44.79
CA MET A 1 39.36 45.04 45.54
C MET A 1 38.05 44.26 45.66
N THR A 2 37.81 43.52 46.74
CA THR A 2 37.41 43.94 48.11
C THR A 2 35.90 44.24 48.22
N SER A 3 35.18 43.29 48.83
CA SER A 3 33.89 43.43 49.53
C SER A 3 34.09 44.15 50.90
N PRO A 4 33.11 44.29 51.85
CA PRO A 4 31.73 43.76 51.93
C PRO A 4 30.67 44.78 52.46
N SER A 5 29.59 44.28 53.11
CA SER A 5 28.64 44.91 54.09
C SER A 5 27.14 44.99 53.68
N GLU A 6 26.22 45.22 54.63
CA GLU A 6 25.54 44.24 55.51
C GLU A 6 24.42 44.90 56.39
N SER A 7 23.14 44.45 56.28
CA SER A 7 22.04 44.60 57.29
C SER A 7 21.57 46.03 57.68
N PRO A 8 20.56 46.28 58.58
CA PRO A 8 19.61 45.38 59.29
C PRO A 8 18.11 45.82 59.32
N ASP A 9 17.26 45.06 60.04
CA ASP A 9 15.81 45.24 60.34
C ASP A 9 15.56 45.74 61.81
N PRO A 10 14.41 45.61 62.55
CA PRO A 10 12.99 45.25 62.23
C PRO A 10 11.86 46.06 62.99
N ASN A 11 10.58 45.61 62.86
CA ASN A 11 9.46 45.68 63.86
C ASN A 11 8.75 47.03 64.22
N PRO A 12 7.61 47.05 64.97
CA PRO A 12 6.43 46.14 65.04
C PRO A 12 5.03 46.83 65.21
N LEU A 13 3.91 46.07 65.19
CA LEU A 13 2.67 46.23 66.04
C LEU A 13 1.64 45.08 65.80
N ALA A 14 0.62 44.85 66.68
CA ALA A 14 -0.06 43.53 66.81
C ALA A 14 -1.54 43.50 67.32
N VAL A 15 -2.09 42.27 67.56
CA VAL A 15 -3.38 41.85 68.23
C VAL A 15 -4.64 41.83 67.31
N ALA A 16 -5.61 40.88 67.25
CA ALA A 16 -5.91 39.52 67.80
C ALA A 16 -6.88 38.78 66.81
N VAL A 17 -7.22 37.46 66.77
CA VAL A 17 -7.11 36.22 67.62
C VAL A 17 -8.34 35.84 68.48
N PHE A 18 -9.14 34.81 68.08
CA PHE A 18 -9.85 33.78 68.91
C PHE A 18 -10.71 32.77 68.05
N THR A 19 -10.43 31.44 68.14
CA THR A 19 -11.32 30.22 68.30
C THR A 19 -12.72 30.09 67.63
N ASP A 20 -13.25 28.92 67.18
CA ASP A 20 -12.74 27.52 67.01
C ASP A 20 -13.65 26.60 66.12
N ALA A 21 -13.42 25.26 66.14
CA ALA A 21 -14.19 24.16 65.50
C ALA A 21 -14.97 23.29 66.57
N PRO A 22 -15.46 22.02 66.37
CA PRO A 22 -15.50 21.11 65.19
C PRO A 22 -16.81 20.25 64.99
N ASP A 23 -16.72 19.24 64.10
CA ASP A 23 -17.32 17.87 64.14
C ASP A 23 -18.68 17.46 63.52
N CYS A 24 -18.78 16.13 63.32
CA CYS A 24 -19.60 15.35 62.37
C CYS A 24 -21.04 14.97 62.76
N ALA A 25 -21.90 14.66 61.74
CA ALA A 25 -22.82 13.51 61.76
C ALA A 25 -23.44 13.20 60.36
N THR A 26 -23.95 11.98 60.15
CA THR A 26 -24.83 11.58 59.02
C THR A 26 -26.08 10.82 59.55
N PRO A 27 -26.87 10.13 58.70
CA PRO A 27 -28.26 10.44 58.32
C PRO A 27 -29.34 9.89 59.30
N PRO A 28 -30.64 10.07 58.99
CA PRO A 28 -31.40 8.86 58.58
C PRO A 28 -32.56 9.07 57.55
N HIS A 29 -33.17 7.94 57.19
CA HIS A 29 -34.34 7.74 56.33
C HIS A 29 -35.59 8.58 56.65
N ALA A 30 -36.41 8.90 55.62
CA ALA A 30 -37.76 8.32 55.45
C ALA A 30 -38.46 8.78 54.15
N ALA A 31 -39.43 7.99 53.70
CA ALA A 31 -40.41 8.31 52.64
C ALA A 31 -41.77 7.68 53.06
N PRO A 32 -42.83 7.67 52.23
CA PRO A 32 -43.34 8.67 51.27
C PRO A 32 -44.75 9.17 51.70
N LEU A 33 -45.39 10.09 50.97
CA LEU A 33 -46.85 10.20 51.00
C LEU A 33 -47.47 10.75 49.71
N ARG A 34 -48.49 10.03 49.21
CA ARG A 34 -49.40 10.51 48.14
C ARG A 34 -50.54 11.30 48.77
N ARG A 35 -51.02 12.37 48.10
CA ARG A 35 -52.46 12.53 47.86
C ARG A 35 -52.77 13.41 46.66
N SER A 36 -53.72 12.95 45.86
CA SER A 36 -54.34 13.71 44.78
C SER A 36 -55.64 14.35 45.26
N LEU A 37 -56.08 15.41 44.60
CA LEU A 37 -57.50 15.74 44.42
C LEU A 37 -57.68 16.58 43.15
N ARG A 38 -58.88 16.54 42.57
CA ARG A 38 -59.29 17.25 41.34
C ARG A 38 -60.34 18.31 41.72
N LEU A 39 -60.52 19.35 40.89
CA LEU A 39 -61.74 19.60 40.10
C LEU A 39 -61.86 21.06 39.58
N ASN A 40 -62.69 21.22 38.53
CA ASN A 40 -63.35 22.46 38.04
C ASN A 40 -62.45 23.55 37.40
N SER A 41 -62.90 24.33 36.41
CA SER A 41 -64.05 24.20 35.47
C SER A 41 -63.94 25.21 34.32
N ALA A 42 -64.49 24.91 33.13
CA ALA A 42 -64.71 25.87 32.02
C ALA A 42 -66.07 26.63 32.21
N PRO A 43 -66.56 27.56 31.34
CA PRO A 43 -66.82 27.35 29.89
C PRO A 43 -66.78 28.62 28.96
N ALA A 44 -67.45 28.53 27.79
CA ALA A 44 -67.69 29.49 26.68
C ALA A 44 -66.68 29.42 25.50
N ALA A 45 -67.02 29.09 24.23
CA ALA A 45 -68.14 29.46 23.30
C ALA A 45 -67.93 30.85 22.67
N ASN A 46 -68.08 31.12 21.35
CA ASN A 46 -68.75 30.49 20.18
C ASN A 46 -67.94 30.83 18.88
N ALA A 47 -68.35 30.58 17.62
CA ALA A 47 -68.95 29.44 16.90
C ALA A 47 -69.24 29.90 15.43
N GLY A 48 -69.09 29.06 14.41
CA GLY A 48 -69.47 29.43 13.02
C GLY A 48 -69.11 28.39 11.94
N SER A 49 -70.08 27.90 11.16
CA SER A 49 -69.83 26.85 10.14
C SER A 49 -70.98 26.66 9.12
N ARG A 50 -70.63 26.17 7.90
CA ARG A 50 -71.42 25.41 6.88
C ARG A 50 -70.47 25.10 5.71
N LYS A 51 -70.31 23.93 5.06
CA LYS A 51 -71.08 22.68 4.77
C LYS A 51 -72.12 22.73 3.63
N ARG A 52 -71.83 22.00 2.53
CA ARG A 52 -72.74 21.12 1.74
C ARG A 52 -71.96 20.12 0.84
N LYS A 53 -72.64 19.11 0.27
CA LYS A 53 -72.17 18.00 -0.61
C LYS A 53 -73.30 17.67 -1.64
N PRO A 54 -73.30 16.50 -2.35
CA PRO A 54 -72.65 16.16 -3.62
C PRO A 54 -73.71 15.91 -4.76
N PRO A 55 -73.36 15.32 -5.93
CA PRO A 55 -73.54 13.86 -6.11
C PRO A 55 -72.47 13.16 -7.01
N LEU A 56 -72.74 11.91 -7.39
CA LEU A 56 -71.97 10.92 -8.19
C LEU A 56 -72.87 10.34 -9.31
N PRO A 57 -72.44 9.40 -10.19
CA PRO A 57 -71.13 8.76 -10.40
C PRO A 57 -70.47 9.26 -11.72
N ALA A 58 -69.64 8.57 -12.54
CA ALA A 58 -69.00 7.24 -12.65
C ALA A 58 -67.84 7.38 -13.68
N GLU A 59 -66.92 6.46 -13.99
CA GLU A 59 -66.15 5.36 -13.32
C GLU A 59 -64.94 5.09 -14.29
N SER A 60 -64.12 4.04 -14.36
CA SER A 60 -64.02 2.73 -13.69
C SER A 60 -62.56 2.21 -13.65
N LEU A 61 -62.36 1.07 -12.98
CA LEU A 61 -61.16 0.21 -12.98
C LEU A 61 -59.83 0.78 -12.41
N ARG A 62 -59.11 -0.08 -11.69
CA ARG A 62 -57.94 0.25 -10.87
C ARG A 62 -56.70 -0.53 -11.31
N ARG A 63 -55.51 0.07 -11.18
CA ARG A 63 -54.33 -0.55 -10.52
C ARG A 63 -53.21 0.46 -10.29
N SER A 64 -52.52 0.33 -9.16
CA SER A 64 -51.36 1.13 -8.77
C SER A 64 -50.06 0.32 -8.92
N PRO A 65 -48.95 0.90 -9.42
CA PRO A 65 -47.65 0.25 -9.39
C PRO A 65 -47.10 0.21 -7.94
N ARG A 66 -46.47 -0.91 -7.55
CA ARG A 66 -45.75 -1.04 -6.28
C ARG A 66 -44.26 -0.86 -6.49
N PHE A 67 -43.59 -0.32 -5.47
CA PHE A 67 -42.13 -0.30 -5.33
C PHE A 67 -41.54 -1.71 -5.47
N SER A 68 -40.47 -1.85 -6.24
CA SER A 68 -39.64 -3.05 -6.32
C SER A 68 -38.55 -3.01 -5.27
N ALA A 69 -38.49 -4.04 -4.42
CA ALA A 69 -37.42 -4.25 -3.45
C ALA A 69 -36.72 -5.60 -3.72
N SER A 70 -35.45 -5.54 -4.07
CA SER A 70 -34.51 -6.66 -4.15
C SER A 70 -33.10 -6.08 -3.87
N SER A 71 -32.15 -6.82 -3.26
CA SER A 71 -32.01 -8.27 -3.22
C SER A 71 -31.52 -8.78 -1.87
N SER A 72 -32.24 -9.72 -1.25
CA SER A 72 -31.75 -10.45 -0.07
C SER A 72 -32.49 -11.78 0.18
N GLN A 73 -32.35 -12.76 -0.73
CA GLN A 73 -32.68 -14.16 -0.47
C GLN A 73 -31.95 -15.11 -1.43
N TYR A 74 -30.93 -15.80 -0.92
CA TYR A 74 -30.30 -16.97 -1.56
C TYR A 74 -29.84 -17.95 -0.48
N LEU A 75 -30.81 -18.67 0.12
CA LEU A 75 -30.56 -19.87 0.92
C LEU A 75 -31.86 -20.66 1.13
N ALA A 76 -31.78 -21.98 0.96
CA ALA A 76 -32.74 -23.02 1.33
C ALA A 76 -34.20 -22.93 0.83
N LYS A 77 -34.48 -23.68 -0.25
CA LYS A 77 -35.68 -24.54 -0.35
C LYS A 77 -35.29 -25.88 -0.96
N TRP A 78 -35.27 -26.93 -0.15
CA TRP A 78 -35.11 -28.34 -0.57
C TRP A 78 -35.89 -29.24 0.41
N GLN A 79 -37.13 -29.54 0.04
CA GLN A 79 -38.09 -30.48 0.64
C GLN A 79 -39.26 -30.56 -0.38
N GLU A 80 -39.93 -31.68 -0.65
CA GLU A 80 -39.83 -33.04 -0.10
C GLU A 80 -39.79 -34.08 -1.23
N SER A 81 -39.29 -35.28 -0.95
CA SER A 81 -39.83 -36.52 -1.54
C SER A 81 -39.67 -37.67 -0.54
N ARG A 82 -40.71 -38.49 -0.36
CA ARG A 82 -40.73 -39.62 0.58
C ARG A 82 -40.59 -40.94 -0.17
N GLY A 83 -39.79 -41.85 0.40
CA GLY A 83 -39.65 -43.26 0.01
C GLY A 83 -39.30 -44.08 1.27
N PRO A 84 -39.79 -45.33 1.41
CA PRO A 84 -39.93 -45.96 2.73
C PRO A 84 -38.69 -46.68 3.27
N GLU A 85 -38.79 -46.99 4.56
CA GLU A 85 -37.83 -47.75 5.39
C GLU A 85 -37.78 -49.25 5.02
N LEU A 86 -36.64 -49.91 5.29
CA LEU A 86 -36.55 -51.30 5.80
C LEU A 86 -35.21 -51.47 6.58
N PRO A 87 -35.05 -52.44 7.51
CA PRO A 87 -34.15 -52.24 8.66
C PRO A 87 -33.13 -53.36 9.01
N LEU A 88 -32.28 -53.07 10.01
CA LEU A 88 -31.61 -53.96 11.00
C LEU A 88 -30.36 -54.83 10.65
N ASN A 89 -29.36 -54.66 11.54
CA ASN A 89 -28.49 -55.67 12.20
C ASN A 89 -27.12 -56.15 11.64
N VAL A 90 -26.25 -56.53 12.60
CA VAL A 90 -24.99 -57.32 12.55
C VAL A 90 -23.75 -56.59 11.98
N ASP A 91 -22.53 -56.60 12.55
CA ASP A 91 -21.99 -56.72 13.94
C ASP A 91 -20.50 -56.24 13.92
N PRO A 92 -19.81 -55.87 15.03
CA PRO A 92 -18.57 -55.10 14.95
C PRO A 92 -17.24 -55.87 15.19
N THR A 93 -16.32 -55.86 14.21
CA THR A 93 -14.89 -56.23 14.42
C THR A 93 -13.90 -55.49 13.49
N GLU A 94 -13.05 -54.62 14.05
CA GLU A 94 -11.57 -54.64 13.92
C GLU A 94 -10.96 -53.38 14.58
N THR A 95 -10.17 -53.58 15.65
CA THR A 95 -9.39 -52.50 16.26
C THR A 95 -8.03 -52.33 15.59
N LYS A 96 -7.75 -51.17 14.99
CA LYS A 96 -6.37 -50.71 14.75
C LYS A 96 -6.16 -49.30 15.31
N ARG A 97 -5.38 -49.23 16.39
CA ARG A 97 -4.85 -47.97 16.94
C ARG A 97 -3.90 -47.35 15.91
N ILE A 98 -4.10 -46.07 15.60
CA ILE A 98 -3.00 -45.20 15.15
C ILE A 98 -2.75 -44.19 16.27
N LYS A 99 -1.53 -44.23 16.82
CA LYS A 99 -0.98 -43.18 17.69
C LYS A 99 -0.08 -42.26 16.85
N ASN A 100 0.32 -41.15 17.46
CA ASN A 100 1.30 -40.16 16.97
C ASN A 100 0.71 -39.16 15.95
N SER A 101 1.18 -37.92 15.87
CA SER A 101 2.34 -37.31 16.56
C SER A 101 1.96 -36.02 17.30
N HIS A 102 2.66 -35.72 18.40
CA HIS A 102 2.69 -34.36 18.94
C HIS A 102 3.47 -33.43 17.99
N TRP A 103 3.09 -32.15 17.96
CA TRP A 103 3.90 -31.10 17.36
C TRP A 103 5.01 -30.72 18.35
N ASN A 104 6.26 -31.00 17.98
CA ASN A 104 7.47 -30.47 18.63
C ASN A 104 8.63 -30.55 17.63
N PHE A 105 9.12 -29.40 17.18
CA PHE A 105 10.41 -29.25 16.51
C PHE A 105 10.97 -27.87 16.86
N PHE A 106 12.14 -27.85 17.48
CA PHE A 106 12.91 -26.65 17.77
C PHE A 106 14.22 -26.69 16.96
N GLY A 107 14.74 -25.51 16.64
CA GLY A 107 15.99 -25.31 15.92
C GLY A 107 16.37 -23.84 16.01
N GLU A 108 16.93 -23.43 17.15
CA GLU A 108 17.22 -22.03 17.44
C GLU A 108 18.43 -21.52 16.64
N LYS A 109 18.25 -20.42 15.91
CA LYS A 109 19.29 -19.41 15.62
C LYS A 109 18.68 -18.16 14.96
N HIS A 110 18.72 -17.05 15.70
CA HIS A 110 18.65 -15.64 15.28
C HIS A 110 17.83 -15.29 14.02
N LEU A 111 16.53 -15.10 14.24
CA LEU A 111 15.64 -14.21 13.48
C LEU A 111 15.73 -12.79 14.07
N ARG A 112 15.04 -11.78 13.52
CA ARG A 112 14.81 -10.49 14.21
C ARG A 112 13.65 -10.59 15.23
N GLN A 113 13.86 -11.34 16.31
CA GLN A 113 12.92 -11.53 17.43
C GLN A 113 13.30 -10.74 18.68
N CYS A 114 12.83 -9.49 18.80
CA CYS A 114 13.03 -8.75 20.05
C CYS A 114 12.04 -9.18 21.17
N PRO A 115 12.48 -9.35 22.42
CA PRO A 115 11.70 -10.03 23.46
C PRO A 115 10.64 -9.15 24.14
N GLY A 116 9.57 -9.79 24.61
CA GLY A 116 8.46 -9.14 25.32
C GLY A 116 7.30 -10.04 25.74
N LEU A 117 7.48 -11.37 25.69
CA LEU A 117 6.48 -12.33 26.17
C LEU A 117 6.69 -12.63 27.66
N ASN A 118 5.59 -12.71 28.42
CA ASN A 118 5.54 -13.38 29.73
C ASN A 118 4.93 -14.78 29.51
N PRO A 119 5.73 -15.87 29.42
CA PRO A 119 5.22 -17.22 29.38
C PRO A 119 5.13 -17.77 30.82
N SER A 120 3.91 -17.91 31.34
CA SER A 120 3.67 -18.69 32.55
C SER A 120 3.75 -20.19 32.26
N SER A 121 4.28 -20.97 33.21
CA SER A 121 4.45 -22.45 33.24
C SER A 121 5.72 -23.03 32.59
N GLU A 122 6.17 -24.16 33.16
CA GLU A 122 7.51 -24.77 33.03
C GLU A 122 7.48 -26.04 32.15
N ALA A 123 8.64 -26.47 31.60
CA ALA A 123 9.08 -27.88 31.62
C ALA A 123 10.43 -28.15 30.88
N TYR A 124 11.41 -28.69 31.62
CA TYR A 124 12.43 -29.70 31.26
C TYR A 124 13.29 -29.61 29.98
N ALA A 125 14.60 -29.87 30.16
CA ALA A 125 15.62 -29.93 29.11
C ALA A 125 16.25 -31.34 28.96
N GLY A 126 16.87 -31.61 27.80
CA GLY A 126 17.66 -32.83 27.55
C GLY A 126 18.55 -32.71 26.30
N LYS A 127 19.82 -33.15 26.41
CA LYS A 127 20.80 -33.21 25.30
C LYS A 127 20.72 -34.54 24.54
N PRO A 128 21.20 -34.58 23.28
CA PRO A 128 22.37 -35.46 23.01
C PRO A 128 23.36 -34.91 21.97
N ASP A 129 24.60 -35.43 22.00
CA ASP A 129 25.66 -35.16 21.02
C ASP A 129 25.59 -36.10 19.79
N VAL A 130 25.91 -35.59 18.59
CA VAL A 130 26.30 -36.40 17.41
C VAL A 130 27.43 -35.68 16.64
N LYS A 131 28.37 -36.44 16.07
CA LYS A 131 29.60 -35.94 15.41
C LYS A 131 29.40 -35.59 13.93
N LEU A 132 30.20 -34.63 13.46
CA LEU A 132 30.39 -34.29 12.04
C LEU A 132 31.27 -35.31 11.30
N SER A 133 30.99 -35.49 10.01
CA SER A 133 31.93 -35.96 8.98
C SER A 133 31.74 -35.10 7.74
N GLY A 134 32.78 -34.39 7.29
CA GLY A 134 32.64 -33.30 6.32
C GLY A 134 32.98 -33.66 4.87
N THR A 135 32.44 -32.85 3.96
CA THR A 135 32.80 -32.75 2.54
C THR A 135 33.03 -31.26 2.24
N LEU A 136 33.98 -30.91 1.36
CA LEU A 136 34.21 -29.48 1.04
C LEU A 136 33.00 -28.87 0.31
N VAL A 137 32.67 -27.64 0.68
CA VAL A 137 31.53 -26.87 0.16
C VAL A 137 32.06 -25.64 -0.59
N LEU A 138 31.54 -25.40 -1.80
CA LEU A 138 31.77 -24.15 -2.54
C LEU A 138 31.03 -23.01 -1.84
N ARG A 139 31.67 -21.85 -1.71
CA ARG A 139 31.12 -20.67 -1.02
C ARG A 139 30.20 -19.86 -1.93
N ARG A 140 29.27 -19.11 -1.33
CA ARG A 140 28.01 -18.75 -1.99
C ARG A 140 28.10 -17.49 -2.84
N SER A 141 27.43 -17.52 -3.99
CA SER A 141 27.10 -16.33 -4.76
C SER A 141 25.83 -15.65 -4.19
N PRO A 142 25.52 -14.38 -4.58
CA PRO A 142 24.38 -13.64 -4.03
C PRO A 142 23.01 -14.17 -4.49
N ARG A 143 22.55 -15.25 -3.86
CA ARG A 143 21.16 -15.71 -3.94
C ARG A 143 20.47 -15.55 -2.59
N LEU A 144 19.34 -14.85 -2.60
CA LEU A 144 18.29 -15.07 -1.60
C LEU A 144 17.96 -16.58 -1.61
N SER A 145 17.94 -17.22 -0.44
CA SER A 145 17.87 -18.68 -0.36
C SER A 145 16.59 -19.24 -0.96
N SER A 146 16.65 -19.77 -2.17
CA SER A 146 15.50 -20.40 -2.82
C SER A 146 15.15 -21.70 -2.09
N SER A 147 13.92 -21.80 -1.60
CA SER A 147 13.44 -22.95 -0.83
C SER A 147 13.12 -24.15 -1.72
N ASN A 148 14.13 -24.69 -2.41
CA ASN A 148 14.04 -25.87 -3.28
C ASN A 148 13.91 -27.19 -2.49
N GLY A 149 12.95 -27.24 -1.55
CA GLY A 149 12.54 -28.43 -0.83
C GLY A 149 11.56 -29.28 -1.64
N ASN A 150 11.97 -29.76 -2.82
CA ASN A 150 11.08 -30.48 -3.73
C ASN A 150 10.87 -31.94 -3.30
N GLN A 151 10.03 -32.17 -2.28
CA GLN A 151 9.59 -33.51 -1.86
C GLN A 151 8.14 -33.77 -2.31
N ASN A 152 7.99 -34.60 -3.35
CA ASN A 152 6.71 -35.19 -3.71
C ASN A 152 6.22 -36.12 -2.60
N MET A 153 5.22 -35.72 -1.83
CA MET A 153 4.35 -36.70 -1.15
C MET A 153 3.33 -37.23 -2.15
N GLU A 154 3.56 -38.44 -2.67
CA GLU A 154 2.53 -39.19 -3.40
C GLU A 154 1.36 -39.52 -2.47
N ILE A 155 0.27 -38.76 -2.58
CA ILE A 155 -1.01 -39.14 -1.96
C ILE A 155 -1.57 -40.32 -2.76
N ASN A 156 -1.24 -41.53 -2.31
CA ASN A 156 -1.74 -42.79 -2.86
C ASN A 156 -3.25 -42.93 -2.61
N VAL A 157 -4.05 -42.34 -3.49
CA VAL A 157 -5.51 -42.52 -3.52
C VAL A 157 -5.82 -43.93 -4.03
N LEU A 158 -6.07 -44.85 -3.10
CA LEU A 158 -6.53 -46.21 -3.39
C LEU A 158 -7.92 -46.22 -4.04
N GLN A 159 -7.97 -46.01 -5.35
CA GLN A 159 -9.19 -46.20 -6.13
C GLN A 159 -9.54 -47.69 -6.22
N GLY A 160 -10.66 -48.08 -5.61
CA GLY A 160 -11.20 -49.44 -5.71
C GLY A 160 -11.59 -49.79 -7.15
N LYS A 161 -10.90 -50.78 -7.74
CA LYS A 161 -11.15 -51.23 -9.11
C LYS A 161 -12.58 -51.77 -9.26
N ARG A 162 -13.39 -51.14 -10.12
CA ARG A 162 -14.50 -51.80 -10.82
C ARG A 162 -14.31 -51.69 -12.33
N THR A 163 -14.19 -52.83 -12.97
CA THR A 163 -14.25 -53.01 -14.43
C THR A 163 -15.69 -52.74 -14.92
N SER A 164 -16.02 -52.51 -16.20
CA SER A 164 -15.42 -53.14 -17.39
C SER A 164 -15.87 -52.52 -18.74
N LYS A 165 -15.03 -52.74 -19.78
CA LYS A 165 -15.38 -52.95 -21.21
C LYS A 165 -16.00 -51.80 -22.04
N VAL A 166 -15.24 -51.39 -23.05
CA VAL A 166 -15.70 -50.69 -24.28
C VAL A 166 -16.29 -51.70 -25.28
N VAL A 167 -17.35 -51.33 -26.00
CA VAL A 167 -17.72 -51.91 -27.31
C VAL A 167 -18.27 -50.81 -28.24
N GLN A 168 -17.78 -50.75 -29.48
CA GLN A 168 -18.37 -49.94 -30.57
C GLN A 168 -18.81 -50.83 -31.75
N LYS A 169 -20.01 -50.60 -32.29
CA LYS A 169 -20.44 -50.89 -33.68
C LYS A 169 -21.54 -49.86 -34.02
N LYS A 170 -21.44 -48.95 -35.00
CA LYS A 170 -21.26 -49.05 -36.48
C LYS A 170 -22.58 -49.11 -37.27
N LYS A 171 -22.83 -48.04 -38.07
CA LYS A 171 -23.61 -48.00 -39.34
C LYS A 171 -25.17 -48.11 -39.20
N ASN A 172 -26.02 -47.64 -40.13
CA ASN A 172 -25.83 -47.12 -41.50
C ASN A 172 -27.04 -46.30 -42.06
N ILE A 173 -26.80 -45.46 -43.10
CA ILE A 173 -27.64 -45.16 -44.31
C ILE A 173 -28.78 -44.09 -44.34
N LYS A 174 -28.72 -43.26 -45.42
CA LYS A 174 -29.67 -42.48 -46.30
C LYS A 174 -31.21 -42.42 -45.99
N ALA A 175 -32.07 -41.53 -46.55
CA ALA A 175 -32.08 -40.83 -47.86
C ALA A 175 -33.18 -39.71 -48.02
N ILE A 176 -33.07 -38.86 -49.08
CA ILE A 176 -34.17 -38.31 -49.98
C ILE A 176 -35.30 -37.44 -49.31
N SER A 177 -35.60 -36.16 -49.68
CA SER A 177 -36.05 -35.53 -50.97
C SER A 177 -37.56 -35.75 -51.26
N THR A 178 -38.41 -34.89 -51.88
CA THR A 178 -38.26 -33.79 -52.88
C THR A 178 -39.52 -32.86 -52.92
N TYR A 179 -39.52 -31.77 -53.76
CA TYR A 179 -40.67 -31.19 -54.53
C TYR A 179 -41.74 -30.30 -53.80
N ILE A 180 -42.45 -29.32 -54.42
CA ILE A 180 -42.47 -28.71 -55.79
C ILE A 180 -43.11 -27.27 -55.79
N GLU A 181 -42.65 -26.36 -56.70
CA GLU A 181 -43.32 -25.24 -57.46
C GLU A 181 -44.46 -24.35 -56.88
N LEU A 182 -44.95 -23.21 -57.41
CA LEU A 182 -44.58 -22.07 -58.33
C LEU A 182 -45.70 -20.97 -58.08
N SER A 183 -45.86 -19.79 -58.74
CA SER A 183 -45.39 -19.25 -60.03
C SER A 183 -45.46 -17.70 -60.13
N ASN A 184 -44.63 -17.15 -61.03
CA ASN A 184 -44.92 -16.06 -62.00
C ASN A 184 -44.93 -14.54 -61.66
N LEU A 185 -43.90 -13.88 -62.25
CA LEU A 185 -43.97 -12.72 -63.20
C LEU A 185 -44.27 -11.27 -62.68
N PRO A 186 -43.91 -10.19 -63.42
CA PRO A 186 -42.57 -9.94 -64.01
C PRO A 186 -42.10 -8.45 -64.13
N ASP A 187 -40.90 -8.28 -64.71
CA ASP A 187 -40.49 -7.29 -65.73
C ASP A 187 -40.11 -5.80 -65.47
N GLU A 188 -39.36 -5.31 -66.47
CA GLU A 188 -38.98 -3.94 -66.87
C GLU A 188 -37.91 -3.14 -66.08
N GLN A 189 -37.12 -2.23 -66.70
CA GLN A 189 -36.34 -2.24 -67.97
C GLN A 189 -35.51 -0.92 -68.05
N HIS A 190 -34.74 -0.73 -69.13
CA HIS A 190 -34.10 0.52 -69.60
C HIS A 190 -32.86 1.11 -68.86
N THR A 191 -31.99 1.91 -69.50
CA THR A 191 -31.05 1.66 -70.65
C THR A 191 -30.28 2.93 -71.08
N CYS A 192 -29.08 2.76 -71.67
CA CYS A 192 -28.39 3.63 -72.65
C CYS A 192 -27.66 4.93 -72.23
N GLY A 193 -26.61 5.27 -73.02
CA GLY A 193 -25.72 6.45 -72.90
C GLY A 193 -24.31 6.10 -72.37
N ILE A 194 -23.28 5.66 -73.13
CA ILE A 194 -22.94 5.82 -74.58
C ILE A 194 -22.66 7.30 -74.90
N ASP A 195 -21.48 7.77 -75.32
CA ASP A 195 -20.18 7.19 -75.81
C ASP A 195 -19.05 8.26 -75.63
N SER A 196 -17.75 8.10 -75.92
CA SER A 196 -16.78 6.97 -75.99
C SER A 196 -15.34 7.55 -76.18
N ASP A 197 -14.37 6.68 -76.52
CA ASP A 197 -13.06 6.96 -77.16
C ASP A 197 -11.94 7.71 -76.37
N ALA A 198 -10.66 7.28 -76.39
CA ALA A 198 -10.06 6.01 -76.86
C ALA A 198 -8.61 5.83 -76.31
N ILE A 199 -8.11 4.57 -76.29
CA ILE A 199 -6.68 4.15 -76.49
C ILE A 199 -5.60 4.65 -75.47
N THR A 200 -4.70 3.84 -74.87
CA THR A 200 -4.48 2.38 -74.72
C THR A 200 -3.52 2.11 -73.53
N SER A 201 -3.70 0.99 -72.80
CA SER A 201 -2.60 0.12 -72.28
C SER A 201 -3.14 -1.08 -71.48
N SER A 202 -2.36 -2.16 -71.42
CA SER A 202 -2.55 -3.36 -70.58
C SER A 202 -1.33 -3.50 -69.63
N SER A 203 -1.25 -4.30 -68.56
CA SER A 203 -1.99 -5.48 -68.02
C SER A 203 -1.65 -5.62 -66.49
N TRP A 204 -1.97 -6.64 -65.67
CA TRP A 204 -2.58 -7.97 -65.81
C TRP A 204 -3.20 -8.42 -64.43
N THR A 205 -4.50 -8.73 -64.39
CA THR A 205 -5.22 -9.63 -63.42
C THR A 205 -5.23 -9.41 -61.89
N GLU A 206 -6.33 -9.85 -61.27
CA GLU A 206 -6.67 -9.83 -59.84
C GLU A 206 -6.44 -11.21 -59.15
N ASN A 207 -6.63 -11.31 -57.82
CA ASN A 207 -7.79 -12.02 -57.26
C ASN A 207 -7.94 -11.96 -55.72
N HIS A 208 -9.17 -12.15 -55.23
CA HIS A 208 -9.52 -12.32 -53.81
C HIS A 208 -9.57 -13.81 -53.40
N ARG A 209 -9.35 -14.09 -52.10
CA ARG A 209 -10.04 -15.16 -51.36
C ARG A 209 -9.91 -14.96 -49.84
N ALA A 210 -10.77 -15.62 -49.08
CA ALA A 210 -10.78 -15.61 -47.61
C ALA A 210 -10.94 -17.03 -47.05
N ALA A 211 -10.45 -17.22 -45.82
CA ALA A 211 -10.70 -18.31 -44.85
C ALA A 211 -10.89 -19.76 -45.37
N ASP A 212 -10.00 -20.67 -44.93
CA ASP A 212 -10.40 -21.69 -43.94
C ASP A 212 -9.17 -22.26 -43.19
N SER A 213 -9.35 -23.36 -42.46
CA SER A 213 -8.57 -23.80 -41.30
C SER A 213 -7.80 -25.14 -41.47
N PHE A 214 -7.03 -25.50 -40.44
CA PHE A 214 -6.46 -26.82 -40.06
C PHE A 214 -4.97 -27.21 -40.30
N ALA A 215 -4.43 -27.78 -39.21
CA ALA A 215 -3.53 -28.94 -39.08
C ALA A 215 -2.01 -28.85 -39.33
N LEU A 216 -1.27 -29.36 -38.34
CA LEU A 216 0.11 -29.85 -38.41
C LEU A 216 0.19 -31.23 -39.08
N PRO A 217 1.33 -31.56 -39.71
CA PRO A 217 1.81 -32.93 -39.80
C PRO A 217 3.20 -33.11 -39.16
N GLU A 218 3.35 -34.17 -38.34
CA GLU A 218 4.67 -34.73 -38.05
C GLU A 218 5.22 -35.45 -39.28
N LEU A 219 6.54 -35.50 -39.45
CA LEU A 219 7.19 -36.52 -40.28
C LEU A 219 8.57 -36.88 -39.73
N VAL A 220 8.83 -38.18 -39.60
CA VAL A 220 10.11 -38.77 -39.21
C VAL A 220 10.58 -39.67 -40.34
N ASP A 221 11.80 -39.49 -40.83
CA ASP A 221 12.64 -40.63 -41.17
C ASP A 221 14.14 -40.31 -41.29
N LYS A 222 14.99 -41.34 -41.22
CA LYS A 222 16.47 -41.25 -41.33
C LYS A 222 16.99 -42.05 -42.52
N PRO A 223 17.86 -41.46 -43.35
CA PRO A 223 19.11 -42.17 -43.73
C PRO A 223 20.29 -41.21 -44.02
N PRO A 224 21.48 -41.71 -44.40
CA PRO A 224 22.24 -42.83 -43.83
C PRO A 224 23.68 -42.42 -43.42
N ARG A 225 24.36 -43.22 -42.61
CA ARG A 225 25.79 -43.04 -42.31
C ARG A 225 26.65 -43.40 -43.54
N LYS A 226 27.50 -42.50 -44.01
CA LYS A 226 28.68 -42.82 -44.86
C LYS A 226 29.97 -42.60 -44.08
N LYS A 227 30.91 -43.54 -44.19
CA LYS A 227 32.26 -43.44 -43.63
C LYS A 227 33.13 -42.61 -44.58
N TYR A 228 34.00 -41.78 -44.02
CA TYR A 228 35.24 -41.33 -44.68
C TYR A 228 36.43 -41.75 -43.82
N ASN A 229 37.39 -42.43 -44.44
CA ASN A 229 38.69 -42.70 -43.84
C ASN A 229 39.64 -41.55 -44.22
N ILE A 230 40.31 -40.96 -43.23
CA ILE A 230 41.47 -40.07 -43.41
C ILE A 230 42.58 -40.64 -42.49
N PRO A 231 43.84 -40.73 -42.94
CA PRO A 231 44.77 -41.71 -42.40
C PRO A 231 45.35 -41.34 -41.03
N ALA A 232 45.82 -42.36 -40.31
CA ALA A 232 46.60 -42.17 -39.09
C ALA A 232 48.00 -41.62 -39.44
N SER A 233 48.23 -40.33 -39.18
CA SER A 233 49.57 -39.76 -39.06
C SER A 233 49.93 -39.61 -37.59
N SER A 234 51.13 -40.06 -37.23
CA SER A 234 51.64 -40.04 -35.86
C SER A 234 52.25 -38.67 -35.52
N THR A 235 51.40 -37.68 -35.25
CA THR A 235 51.80 -36.43 -34.60
C THR A 235 51.44 -36.44 -33.11
N LYS A 236 52.31 -35.86 -32.29
CA LYS A 236 52.23 -35.92 -30.82
C LYS A 236 50.97 -35.21 -30.34
N LYS A 237 50.34 -35.74 -29.27
CA LYS A 237 49.52 -34.89 -28.39
C LYS A 237 50.40 -33.76 -27.89
N SER A 238 50.11 -32.51 -28.27
CA SER A 238 50.31 -31.41 -27.34
C SER A 238 49.36 -31.67 -26.17
N MET A 239 49.91 -31.75 -24.97
CA MET A 239 49.10 -31.46 -23.79
C MET A 239 48.93 -29.95 -23.81
N ASP A 240 47.70 -29.47 -24.01
CA ASP A 240 47.38 -28.11 -23.58
C ASP A 240 47.54 -28.11 -22.06
N SER A 241 48.61 -27.47 -21.58
CA SER A 241 48.86 -27.33 -20.17
C SER A 241 47.82 -26.38 -19.60
N GLU A 242 46.91 -26.89 -18.77
CA GLU A 242 46.10 -26.05 -17.89
C GLU A 242 47.07 -25.21 -17.05
N SER A 243 47.16 -23.91 -17.36
CA SER A 243 48.06 -23.00 -16.66
C SER A 243 47.56 -22.83 -15.23
N ILE A 244 48.37 -23.31 -14.28
CA ILE A 244 48.02 -23.29 -12.85
C ILE A 244 47.82 -21.83 -12.44
N PRO A 245 46.63 -21.43 -11.95
CA PRO A 245 46.34 -20.04 -11.61
C PRO A 245 47.32 -19.48 -10.58
N SER A 246 48.01 -18.39 -10.94
CA SER A 246 49.15 -17.87 -10.20
C SER A 246 49.14 -16.35 -10.08
N PHE A 247 49.83 -15.82 -9.07
CA PHE A 247 49.97 -14.38 -8.90
C PHE A 247 51.14 -13.84 -9.73
N VAL A 248 50.89 -12.77 -10.49
CA VAL A 248 51.85 -12.19 -11.46
C VAL A 248 52.27 -10.82 -10.96
N SER A 249 53.07 -10.81 -9.90
CA SER A 249 53.77 -9.64 -9.35
C SER A 249 54.62 -10.08 -8.16
N ASP A 250 55.63 -9.29 -7.79
CA ASP A 250 56.13 -9.33 -6.42
C ASP A 250 54.98 -9.03 -5.44
N PRO A 251 54.97 -9.62 -4.22
CA PRO A 251 53.94 -9.31 -3.24
C PRO A 251 53.87 -7.80 -2.94
N ILE A 252 52.66 -7.27 -2.77
CA ILE A 252 52.46 -5.89 -2.30
C ILE A 252 53.17 -5.76 -0.94
N PRO A 253 54.03 -4.73 -0.74
CA PRO A 253 54.79 -4.57 0.50
C PRO A 253 53.90 -4.62 1.74
N ASP A 254 54.33 -5.31 2.79
CA ASP A 254 53.44 -5.65 3.91
C ASP A 254 52.90 -4.40 4.63
N ASP A 255 53.66 -3.29 4.66
CA ASP A 255 53.21 -1.99 5.16
C ASP A 255 52.08 -1.38 4.32
N GLU A 256 52.16 -1.47 2.99
CA GLU A 256 51.10 -1.01 2.08
C GLU A 256 49.89 -1.94 2.16
N ALA A 257 50.10 -3.25 2.22
CA ALA A 257 49.04 -4.23 2.34
C ALA A 257 48.28 -4.07 3.69
N ARG A 258 48.98 -3.77 4.78
CA ARG A 258 48.37 -3.40 6.08
C ARG A 258 47.67 -2.03 6.02
N LYS A 259 48.15 -1.08 5.23
CA LYS A 259 47.50 0.22 5.04
C LYS A 259 46.21 0.13 4.21
N ARG A 260 46.13 -0.80 3.25
CA ARG A 260 44.95 -1.05 2.40
C ARG A 260 43.95 -2.03 3.04
N TRP A 261 44.44 -3.07 3.70
CA TRP A 261 43.64 -4.22 4.19
C TRP A 261 43.95 -4.61 5.63
N GLY A 262 44.31 -3.63 6.47
CA GLY A 262 44.76 -3.84 7.86
C GLY A 262 43.81 -4.67 8.72
N TRP A 263 42.50 -4.57 8.48
CA TRP A 263 41.47 -5.37 9.12
C TRP A 263 41.71 -6.90 9.00
N ARG A 264 42.28 -7.39 7.89
CA ARG A 264 42.67 -8.81 7.75
C ARG A 264 43.84 -9.20 8.65
N TYR A 265 44.84 -8.32 8.74
CA TYR A 265 46.02 -8.54 9.56
C TYR A 265 45.67 -8.45 11.06
N GLU A 266 44.77 -7.55 11.45
CA GLU A 266 44.19 -7.54 12.79
C GLU A 266 43.39 -8.81 13.12
N LEU A 267 42.56 -9.31 12.19
CA LEU A 267 41.85 -10.59 12.36
C LEU A 267 42.83 -11.74 12.61
N LYS A 268 43.92 -11.80 11.84
CA LYS A 268 44.99 -12.78 11.98
C LYS A 268 45.64 -12.70 13.38
N ASP A 269 46.01 -11.49 13.82
CA ASP A 269 46.68 -11.28 15.11
C ASP A 269 45.74 -11.52 16.31
N LYS A 270 44.43 -11.28 16.16
CA LYS A 270 43.37 -11.63 17.14
C LYS A 270 43.15 -13.15 17.22
N ASN A 271 43.02 -13.84 16.08
CA ASN A 271 42.85 -15.30 16.02
C ASN A 271 44.10 -16.09 16.46
N CYS A 272 45.28 -15.45 16.52
CA CYS A 272 46.47 -16.02 17.15
C CYS A 272 46.46 -15.96 18.69
N ARG A 273 45.53 -15.21 19.30
CA ARG A 273 45.43 -15.04 20.77
C ARG A 273 44.24 -15.77 21.38
N ASP A 274 43.07 -15.72 20.74
CA ASP A 274 41.87 -16.43 21.17
C ASP A 274 41.45 -17.52 20.17
N ARG A 275 41.22 -18.74 20.67
CA ARG A 275 40.73 -19.88 19.86
C ARG A 275 39.22 -19.89 19.62
N THR A 276 38.51 -18.84 20.04
CA THR A 276 37.04 -18.74 19.98
C THR A 276 36.59 -17.31 19.67
N PHE A 277 36.97 -16.78 18.51
CA PHE A 277 36.29 -15.63 17.90
C PHE A 277 35.59 -16.06 16.61
N LYS A 278 34.25 -16.18 16.67
CA LYS A 278 33.39 -16.08 15.50
C LYS A 278 33.00 -14.62 15.33
N ILE A 279 33.18 -14.08 14.14
CA ILE A 279 32.63 -12.77 13.77
C ILE A 279 31.33 -13.04 13.02
N ASN A 280 30.25 -12.39 13.46
CA ASN A 280 28.90 -12.33 12.85
C ASN A 280 28.29 -13.69 12.42
N GLU A 281 27.46 -14.30 13.26
CA GLU A 281 26.61 -15.41 12.82
C GLU A 281 25.39 -14.90 12.02
N GLY A 282 25.57 -14.61 10.72
CA GLY A 282 24.47 -14.18 9.85
C GLY A 282 24.82 -14.10 8.36
N GLU A 283 24.60 -15.19 7.62
CA GLU A 283 24.66 -15.32 6.14
C GLU A 283 25.95 -14.94 5.39
N GLU A 284 26.92 -14.26 6.00
CA GLU A 284 28.23 -13.97 5.40
C GLU A 284 29.13 -15.23 5.34
N ASP A 285 29.80 -15.46 4.20
CA ASP A 285 30.81 -16.52 4.06
C ASP A 285 32.03 -16.23 4.97
N GLU A 286 32.56 -17.28 5.61
CA GLU A 286 33.73 -17.20 6.50
C GLU A 286 34.92 -16.47 5.85
N ILE A 287 35.17 -15.24 6.29
CA ILE A 287 36.32 -14.41 5.90
C ILE A 287 37.63 -15.19 6.08
N VAL A 288 38.48 -15.20 5.04
CA VAL A 288 39.78 -15.88 5.08
C VAL A 288 40.78 -15.02 5.84
N ALA A 289 40.86 -15.25 7.15
CA ALA A 289 41.68 -14.48 8.08
C ALA A 289 43.19 -14.77 8.01
N ASN A 290 43.60 -15.97 7.55
CA ASN A 290 44.99 -16.43 7.63
C ASN A 290 45.86 -15.95 6.44
N VAL A 291 45.78 -14.67 6.10
CA VAL A 291 46.54 -14.10 4.96
C VAL A 291 48.04 -14.08 5.24
N LYS A 292 48.82 -14.47 4.23
CA LYS A 292 50.28 -14.40 4.19
C LYS A 292 50.77 -13.09 3.58
N CYS A 293 50.28 -12.75 2.38
CA CYS A 293 50.63 -11.55 1.62
C CYS A 293 49.59 -11.26 0.53
N HIS A 294 49.55 -10.01 0.05
CA HIS A 294 48.66 -9.54 -1.02
C HIS A 294 49.42 -9.37 -2.36
N TYR A 295 48.68 -9.33 -3.47
CA TYR A 295 49.22 -9.18 -4.83
C TYR A 295 48.41 -8.16 -5.64
N ALA A 296 49.02 -7.57 -6.68
CA ALA A 296 48.36 -6.59 -7.54
C ALA A 296 47.66 -7.21 -8.76
N GLN A 297 48.16 -8.35 -9.23
CA GLN A 297 47.67 -9.04 -10.43
C GLN A 297 47.75 -10.56 -10.30
N ALA A 298 46.92 -11.26 -11.06
CA ALA A 298 46.94 -12.71 -11.15
C ALA A 298 46.66 -13.19 -12.58
N GLU A 299 47.27 -14.29 -13.00
CA GLU A 299 47.03 -14.95 -14.28
C GLU A 299 46.18 -16.20 -14.07
N VAL A 300 45.12 -16.29 -14.87
CA VAL A 300 44.19 -17.42 -14.90
C VAL A 300 43.92 -17.77 -16.37
N GLY A 301 44.26 -18.99 -16.78
CA GLY A 301 44.39 -19.30 -18.22
C GLY A 301 45.55 -18.51 -18.83
N ASN A 302 45.29 -17.82 -19.94
CA ASN A 302 46.25 -16.93 -20.61
C ASN A 302 45.83 -15.46 -20.48
N CYS A 303 45.29 -15.08 -19.31
CA CYS A 303 44.70 -13.76 -19.06
C CYS A 303 45.16 -13.20 -17.71
N ILE A 304 45.77 -12.00 -17.73
CA ILE A 304 46.18 -11.27 -16.53
C ILE A 304 45.03 -10.38 -16.05
N PHE A 305 44.58 -10.61 -14.81
CA PHE A 305 43.59 -9.83 -14.09
C PHE A 305 44.29 -8.90 -13.09
N SER A 306 43.81 -7.66 -12.96
CA SER A 306 44.31 -6.64 -12.02
C SER A 306 43.26 -6.29 -10.97
N LEU A 307 43.67 -5.74 -9.83
CA LEU A 307 42.73 -5.13 -8.90
C LEU A 307 41.88 -4.06 -9.61
N GLY A 308 40.56 -4.15 -9.47
CA GLY A 308 39.58 -3.28 -10.13
C GLY A 308 38.99 -3.85 -11.43
N ASP A 309 39.58 -4.89 -12.04
CA ASP A 309 38.97 -5.59 -13.19
C ASP A 309 37.63 -6.23 -12.80
N CYS A 310 36.72 -6.32 -13.77
CA CYS A 310 35.50 -7.12 -13.64
C CYS A 310 35.66 -8.46 -14.37
N ALA A 311 35.10 -9.52 -13.77
CA ALA A 311 35.26 -10.89 -14.24
C ALA A 311 33.94 -11.68 -14.17
N PHE A 312 33.82 -12.66 -15.07
CA PHE A 312 32.90 -13.78 -14.93
C PHE A 312 33.47 -14.78 -13.93
N ILE A 313 32.66 -15.19 -12.96
CA ILE A 313 33.07 -16.08 -11.86
C ILE A 313 32.09 -17.25 -11.78
N LYS A 314 32.64 -18.44 -11.55
CA LYS A 314 31.90 -19.70 -11.47
C LYS A 314 31.09 -19.79 -10.18
N GLY A 315 29.78 -19.94 -10.30
CA GLY A 315 28.88 -20.24 -9.18
C GLY A 315 28.74 -21.74 -8.91
N GLU A 316 27.71 -22.10 -8.14
CA GLU A 316 27.27 -23.49 -8.04
C GLU A 316 26.68 -23.96 -9.39
N GLY A 317 27.06 -25.16 -9.84
CA GLY A 317 26.61 -25.71 -11.14
C GLY A 317 27.28 -25.05 -12.35
N GLU A 318 26.48 -24.61 -13.33
CA GLU A 318 26.95 -23.98 -14.57
C GLU A 318 26.80 -22.43 -14.58
N GLU A 319 26.35 -21.84 -13.46
CA GLU A 319 26.00 -20.42 -13.41
C GLU A 319 27.24 -19.49 -13.41
N LYS A 320 27.08 -18.34 -14.09
CA LYS A 320 28.13 -17.35 -14.31
C LYS A 320 27.73 -15.99 -13.72
N HIS A 321 28.24 -15.73 -12.52
CA HIS A 321 28.08 -14.45 -11.85
C HIS A 321 29.10 -13.43 -12.39
N VAL A 322 28.86 -12.15 -12.11
CA VAL A 322 29.75 -11.06 -12.52
C VAL A 322 30.17 -10.31 -11.25
N GLY A 323 31.46 -10.01 -11.12
CA GLY A 323 31.99 -9.30 -9.96
C GLY A 323 33.25 -8.52 -10.29
N LYS A 324 33.49 -7.47 -9.50
CA LYS A 324 34.70 -6.64 -9.53
C LYS A 324 35.73 -7.22 -8.55
N ILE A 325 36.92 -7.53 -9.03
CA ILE A 325 38.02 -8.03 -8.20
C ILE A 325 38.55 -6.85 -7.38
N ILE A 326 38.62 -7.01 -6.05
CA ILE A 326 39.05 -5.96 -5.13
C ILE A 326 40.31 -6.32 -4.32
N GLU A 327 40.60 -7.61 -4.18
CA GLU A 327 41.81 -8.10 -3.50
C GLU A 327 42.33 -9.37 -4.18
N PHE A 328 43.65 -9.55 -4.21
CA PHE A 328 44.32 -10.83 -4.48
C PHE A 328 45.26 -11.13 -3.31
N PHE A 329 45.22 -12.35 -2.76
CA PHE A 329 46.03 -12.71 -1.60
C PHE A 329 46.37 -14.20 -1.53
N GLN A 330 47.54 -14.51 -0.99
CA GLN A 330 47.93 -15.87 -0.62
C GLN A 330 47.71 -16.08 0.88
N THR A 331 47.31 -17.29 1.26
CA THR A 331 47.12 -17.73 2.66
C THR A 331 48.40 -18.36 3.25
N THR A 332 48.46 -18.52 4.57
CA THR A 332 49.59 -19.19 5.23
C THR A 332 49.74 -20.66 4.85
N ASP A 333 48.66 -21.32 4.45
CA ASP A 333 48.65 -22.69 3.89
C ASP A 333 48.85 -22.72 2.36
N GLY A 334 49.28 -21.60 1.76
CA GLY A 334 49.77 -21.53 0.38
C GLY A 334 48.69 -21.48 -0.70
N LYS A 335 47.40 -21.49 -0.34
CA LYS A 335 46.29 -21.33 -1.30
C LYS A 335 46.16 -19.88 -1.77
N ASN A 336 45.84 -19.73 -3.06
CA ASN A 336 45.67 -18.45 -3.74
C ASN A 336 44.17 -18.07 -3.78
N TYR A 337 43.83 -16.91 -3.21
CA TYR A 337 42.47 -16.39 -3.11
C TYR A 337 42.34 -15.00 -3.76
N PHE A 338 41.12 -14.63 -4.07
CA PHE A 338 40.72 -13.28 -4.42
C PHE A 338 39.45 -12.88 -3.67
N ARG A 339 39.31 -11.59 -3.32
CA ARG A 339 38.04 -11.03 -2.83
C ARG A 339 37.34 -10.35 -4.00
N VAL A 340 36.06 -10.64 -4.14
CA VAL A 340 35.19 -10.07 -5.16
C VAL A 340 34.11 -9.22 -4.53
N GLN A 341 33.84 -8.06 -5.12
CA GLN A 341 32.62 -7.28 -4.95
C GLN A 341 31.63 -7.69 -6.04
N TRP A 342 30.49 -8.29 -5.68
CA TRP A 342 29.53 -8.80 -6.66
C TRP A 342 28.70 -7.70 -7.34
N PHE A 343 28.16 -8.03 -8.52
CA PHE A 343 27.01 -7.35 -9.13
C PHE A 343 25.79 -8.28 -9.14
N TYR A 344 24.62 -7.72 -8.87
CA TYR A 344 23.33 -8.42 -8.99
C TYR A 344 22.77 -8.28 -10.42
N ARG A 345 22.28 -9.37 -11.04
CA ARG A 345 21.29 -9.28 -12.13
C ARG A 345 19.91 -8.99 -11.55
N ILE A 346 18.95 -8.53 -12.36
CA ILE A 346 17.58 -8.29 -11.87
C ILE A 346 16.95 -9.55 -11.24
N GLN A 347 17.23 -10.74 -11.79
CA GLN A 347 16.76 -12.04 -11.26
C GLN A 347 17.40 -12.42 -9.92
N ASP A 348 18.60 -11.92 -9.62
CA ASP A 348 19.34 -12.22 -8.39
C ASP A 348 18.82 -11.37 -7.21
N THR A 349 18.06 -10.30 -7.49
CA THR A 349 17.40 -9.44 -6.48
C THR A 349 16.06 -10.02 -6.03
N VAL A 350 15.40 -9.38 -5.05
CA VAL A 350 14.04 -9.76 -4.60
C VAL A 350 12.99 -9.79 -5.73
N ILE A 351 13.25 -9.11 -6.85
CA ILE A 351 12.34 -9.06 -8.01
C ILE A 351 12.20 -10.43 -8.69
N GLN A 352 13.26 -11.25 -8.70
CA GLN A 352 13.24 -12.60 -9.30
C GLN A 352 12.69 -12.58 -10.75
N ASP A 353 11.78 -13.49 -11.10
CA ASP A 353 11.26 -13.66 -12.47
C ASP A 353 10.41 -12.47 -12.97
N GLU A 354 9.85 -11.65 -12.07
CA GLU A 354 9.17 -10.38 -12.42
C GLU A 354 10.14 -9.35 -13.05
N GLY A 355 11.43 -9.66 -13.11
CA GLY A 355 12.47 -8.90 -13.81
C GLY A 355 12.60 -9.25 -15.30
N GLY A 356 11.83 -10.20 -15.83
CA GLY A 356 12.01 -10.78 -17.18
C GLY A 356 12.01 -9.79 -18.36
N PHE A 357 11.45 -8.59 -18.20
CA PHE A 357 11.37 -7.54 -19.22
C PHE A 357 12.44 -6.43 -19.12
N HIS A 358 13.42 -6.57 -18.23
CA HIS A 358 14.57 -5.64 -18.14
C HIS A 358 15.68 -5.98 -19.15
N ASP A 359 16.57 -5.02 -19.44
CA ASP A 359 17.77 -5.27 -20.25
C ASP A 359 18.70 -6.23 -19.49
N LYS A 360 18.98 -7.41 -20.05
CA LYS A 360 19.82 -8.46 -19.46
C LYS A 360 21.29 -8.03 -19.27
N ARG A 361 21.70 -6.90 -19.86
CA ARG A 361 23.01 -6.26 -19.67
C ARG A 361 23.03 -5.29 -18.49
N ARG A 362 21.87 -4.87 -17.96
CA ARG A 362 21.81 -4.05 -16.75
C ARG A 362 22.06 -4.94 -15.54
N VAL A 363 23.05 -4.56 -14.75
CA VAL A 363 23.35 -5.14 -13.43
C VAL A 363 23.35 -4.04 -12.38
N PHE A 364 23.28 -4.41 -11.12
CA PHE A 364 23.26 -3.49 -9.98
C PHE A 364 24.52 -3.70 -9.15
N TYR A 365 25.14 -2.62 -8.71
CA TYR A 365 26.26 -2.70 -7.76
C TYR A 365 25.77 -3.25 -6.42
N SER A 366 26.64 -3.88 -5.66
CA SER A 366 26.36 -4.42 -4.32
C SER A 366 27.39 -3.90 -3.32
N SER A 367 27.11 -4.09 -2.03
CA SER A 367 28.09 -4.00 -0.94
C SER A 367 28.64 -5.38 -0.52
N ILE A 368 28.07 -6.48 -1.02
CA ILE A 368 28.39 -7.84 -0.58
C ILE A 368 29.68 -8.32 -1.22
N MET A 369 30.64 -8.75 -0.40
CA MET A 369 31.96 -9.21 -0.82
C MET A 369 32.29 -10.60 -0.27
N ASN A 370 32.81 -11.50 -1.10
CA ASN A 370 33.14 -12.88 -0.70
C ASN A 370 34.57 -13.25 -1.11
N ASP A 371 35.23 -14.09 -0.30
CA ASP A 371 36.57 -14.61 -0.55
C ASP A 371 36.49 -15.95 -1.32
N ASN A 372 37.08 -15.99 -2.51
CA ASN A 372 36.99 -17.11 -3.46
C ASN A 372 38.38 -17.61 -3.87
N LEU A 373 38.51 -18.89 -4.21
CA LEU A 373 39.76 -19.42 -4.78
C LEU A 373 39.97 -18.85 -6.19
N ILE A 374 41.22 -18.53 -6.54
CA ILE A 374 41.57 -17.95 -7.85
C ILE A 374 41.03 -18.74 -9.06
N GLU A 375 40.93 -20.07 -8.93
CA GLU A 375 40.38 -21.00 -9.95
C GLU A 375 38.89 -20.77 -10.28
N CYS A 376 38.16 -20.00 -9.48
CA CYS A 376 36.77 -19.65 -9.76
C CYS A 376 36.62 -18.56 -10.84
N ILE A 377 37.71 -17.87 -11.22
CA ILE A 377 37.71 -16.85 -12.29
C ILE A 377 37.65 -17.54 -13.67
N ILE A 378 36.68 -17.15 -14.50
CA ILE A 378 36.45 -17.74 -15.83
C ILE A 378 37.07 -16.87 -16.95
N ALA A 379 36.75 -15.57 -16.95
CA ALA A 379 37.13 -14.63 -18.01
C ALA A 379 36.91 -13.18 -17.55
N LYS A 380 37.49 -12.20 -18.24
CA LYS A 380 37.14 -10.77 -18.01
C LYS A 380 35.71 -10.47 -18.48
N ALA A 381 35.08 -9.48 -17.86
CA ALA A 381 33.77 -8.95 -18.23
C ALA A 381 33.84 -7.43 -18.31
N ASN A 382 33.34 -6.82 -19.39
CA ASN A 382 33.30 -5.37 -19.57
C ASN A 382 32.03 -4.81 -18.90
N VAL A 383 32.21 -4.13 -17.75
CA VAL A 383 31.11 -3.59 -16.93
C VAL A 383 31.26 -2.07 -16.78
N THR A 384 30.41 -1.29 -17.47
CA THR A 384 30.50 0.18 -17.50
C THR A 384 29.54 0.85 -16.50
N GLN A 385 30.03 1.81 -15.72
CA GLN A 385 29.17 2.66 -14.89
C GLN A 385 28.50 3.75 -15.76
N ILE A 386 27.20 3.98 -15.57
CA ILE A 386 26.42 4.99 -16.32
C ILE A 386 25.68 5.89 -15.34
N THR A 387 25.65 7.20 -15.60
CA THR A 387 24.81 8.13 -14.82
C THR A 387 23.33 7.88 -15.14
N PRO A 388 22.46 7.54 -14.16
CA PRO A 388 21.05 7.26 -14.43
C PRO A 388 20.32 8.49 -14.99
N ARG A 389 19.58 8.30 -16.10
CA ARG A 389 18.69 9.31 -16.70
C ARG A 389 17.36 8.66 -17.08
N VAL A 390 16.25 9.30 -16.74
CA VAL A 390 14.90 8.77 -17.02
C VAL A 390 14.53 8.97 -18.49
N GLY A 391 14.08 7.88 -19.12
CA GLY A 391 13.65 7.88 -20.52
C GLY A 391 14.78 7.98 -21.55
N GLN A 392 16.06 7.85 -21.15
CA GLN A 392 17.17 7.74 -22.11
C GLN A 392 17.03 6.47 -22.95
N LYS A 393 17.12 6.59 -24.28
CA LYS A 393 17.07 5.43 -25.18
C LYS A 393 18.34 4.59 -25.03
N LEU A 394 18.17 3.28 -24.89
CA LEU A 394 19.23 2.26 -24.78
C LEU A 394 20.34 2.37 -25.84
N ALA A 395 20.00 2.90 -27.03
CA ALA A 395 20.89 3.07 -28.18
C ALA A 395 22.05 4.08 -27.99
N SER A 396 22.13 4.77 -26.84
CA SER A 396 23.28 5.63 -26.49
C SER A 396 24.30 4.97 -25.55
N ILE A 397 24.16 3.68 -25.26
CA ILE A 397 25.07 2.92 -24.38
C ILE A 397 26.16 2.26 -25.23
N SER A 398 27.42 2.41 -24.82
CA SER A 398 28.59 1.75 -25.43
C SER A 398 28.43 0.22 -25.45
N PRO A 399 28.99 -0.51 -26.44
CA PRO A 399 28.95 -1.98 -26.48
C PRO A 399 29.87 -2.63 -25.43
N SER A 400 29.52 -2.47 -24.15
CA SER A 400 29.99 -3.29 -23.02
C SER A 400 29.09 -4.52 -22.85
N ASP A 401 29.63 -5.58 -22.22
CA ASP A 401 28.87 -6.79 -21.86
C ASP A 401 27.76 -6.45 -20.87
N PHE A 402 28.08 -5.62 -19.86
CA PHE A 402 27.16 -5.14 -18.85
C PHE A 402 27.32 -3.64 -18.57
N TYR A 403 26.30 -3.05 -17.94
CA TYR A 403 26.38 -1.72 -17.36
C TYR A 403 25.58 -1.64 -16.05
N TYR A 404 25.91 -0.64 -15.24
CA TYR A 404 25.22 -0.37 -13.98
C TYR A 404 25.07 1.13 -13.73
N ASP A 405 23.93 1.52 -13.20
CA ASP A 405 23.55 2.90 -12.89
C ASP A 405 23.08 3.09 -11.44
N MET A 406 22.82 1.98 -10.74
CA MET A 406 22.31 1.92 -9.37
C MET A 406 23.02 0.83 -8.55
N GLU A 407 23.00 1.03 -7.24
CA GLU A 407 23.30 0.02 -6.23
C GLU A 407 22.00 -0.68 -5.80
N TYR A 408 22.07 -1.99 -5.54
CA TYR A 408 21.03 -2.75 -4.86
C TYR A 408 21.54 -3.21 -3.48
N CYS A 409 20.88 -2.73 -2.43
CA CYS A 409 21.05 -3.22 -1.07
C CYS A 409 19.90 -4.19 -0.75
N VAL A 410 20.21 -5.35 -0.13
CA VAL A 410 19.19 -6.34 0.25
C VAL A 410 18.18 -5.74 1.23
N ASP A 411 18.65 -4.94 2.19
CA ASP A 411 17.82 -4.37 3.24
C ASP A 411 16.87 -3.31 2.67
N TYR A 412 15.59 -3.46 3.03
CA TYR A 412 14.46 -2.73 2.44
C TYR A 412 14.38 -2.82 0.91
N SER A 413 15.05 -3.81 0.30
CA SER A 413 15.14 -4.02 -1.15
C SER A 413 15.50 -2.74 -1.91
N THR A 414 16.48 -1.99 -1.38
CA THR A 414 16.79 -0.63 -1.82
C THR A 414 17.58 -0.65 -3.14
N PHE A 415 16.97 -0.16 -4.21
CA PHE A 415 17.65 0.31 -5.41
C PHE A 415 17.92 1.82 -5.27
N ARG A 416 19.18 2.24 -5.18
CA ARG A 416 19.57 3.65 -5.02
C ARG A 416 20.62 4.08 -6.04
N ASN A 417 20.70 5.38 -6.29
CA ASN A 417 21.83 5.95 -7.04
C ASN A 417 23.15 5.65 -6.30
N LEU A 418 24.22 5.45 -7.07
CA LEU A 418 25.57 5.40 -6.53
C LEU A 418 25.99 6.79 -6.01
N PRO A 419 26.75 6.88 -4.90
CA PRO A 419 27.41 8.13 -4.50
C PRO A 419 28.28 8.68 -5.65
N ILE A 420 28.16 9.96 -5.95
CA ILE A 420 29.05 10.63 -6.92
C ILE A 420 30.36 10.94 -6.21
N ASP A 421 31.43 10.29 -6.65
CA ASP A 421 32.73 10.29 -5.98
C ASP A 421 33.51 11.60 -6.22
N ASN A 422 33.04 12.68 -5.59
CA ASN A 422 33.64 14.02 -5.65
C ASN A 422 34.89 14.19 -4.76
N HIS A 423 35.46 13.09 -4.24
CA HIS A 423 36.61 13.10 -3.33
C HIS A 423 37.93 12.56 -3.91
N VAL A 424 38.09 12.55 -5.24
CA VAL A 424 39.42 12.39 -5.88
C VAL A 424 40.13 13.74 -6.03
N LYS A 425 40.43 14.38 -4.89
CA LYS A 425 41.49 15.39 -4.76
C LYS A 425 42.24 15.21 -3.44
N THR A 426 43.38 14.52 -3.57
CA THR A 426 44.55 14.46 -2.68
C THR A 426 44.40 15.10 -1.29
N ILE A 427 44.19 14.25 -0.28
CA ILE A 427 44.58 14.51 1.10
C ILE A 427 45.46 13.32 1.54
N GLU A 428 46.61 13.61 2.12
CA GLU A 428 47.58 12.59 2.51
C GLU A 428 47.15 11.85 3.79
N LEU A 429 47.44 10.55 3.87
CA LEU A 429 46.97 9.72 4.97
C LEU A 429 47.80 9.91 6.25
N SER A 430 47.12 10.29 7.32
CA SER A 430 47.53 10.00 8.71
C SER A 430 46.50 9.05 9.35
N PRO A 431 46.93 8.08 10.18
CA PRO A 431 46.06 7.01 10.67
C PRO A 431 45.19 7.44 11.85
N PRO A 432 43.99 6.83 12.04
CA PRO A 432 43.17 7.06 13.23
C PRO A 432 43.84 6.45 14.47
N ALA A 433 43.89 7.22 15.55
CA ALA A 433 44.34 6.74 16.85
C ALA A 433 43.23 5.98 17.60
N VAL A 434 43.66 5.17 18.57
CA VAL A 434 42.85 4.25 19.41
C VAL A 434 41.55 4.88 19.91
N LEU A 435 40.45 4.12 19.79
CA LEU A 435 39.15 4.44 20.39
C LEU A 435 39.15 4.06 21.87
N GLU A 436 39.24 5.06 22.76
CA GLU A 436 38.77 4.93 24.15
C GLU A 436 37.50 5.78 24.37
N SER A 437 36.73 5.39 25.38
CA SER A 437 35.37 5.85 25.67
C SER A 437 35.24 7.35 25.90
N LEU A 438 34.13 7.95 25.42
CA LEU A 438 33.39 8.99 26.17
C LEU A 438 31.96 9.19 25.64
N SER A 439 31.17 9.95 26.40
CA SER A 439 29.71 10.13 26.31
C SER A 439 29.20 10.90 25.09
N THR A 440 28.01 10.53 24.62
CA THR A 440 27.31 11.17 23.49
C THR A 440 26.58 12.46 23.89
N ASP A 441 27.31 13.58 23.98
CA ASP A 441 26.69 14.91 24.13
C ASP A 441 26.22 15.48 22.77
N ALA A 442 24.89 15.65 22.63
CA ALA A 442 24.26 16.12 21.40
C ALA A 442 24.31 17.65 21.27
N SER A 443 25.46 18.21 20.88
CA SER A 443 25.60 19.68 20.68
C SER A 443 26.40 20.12 19.44
N THR A 444 27.23 19.27 18.83
CA THR A 444 28.30 19.71 17.91
C THR A 444 27.92 19.82 16.41
N VAL A 445 26.63 19.84 16.04
CA VAL A 445 26.16 19.94 14.64
C VAL A 445 25.56 21.32 14.32
N THR A 446 26.21 22.40 14.75
CA THR A 446 25.70 23.77 14.57
C THR A 446 26.79 24.80 14.19
N LYS A 447 27.55 24.55 13.10
CA LYS A 447 28.52 25.56 12.59
C LYS A 447 28.93 25.50 11.10
N SER A 448 27.97 25.29 10.19
CA SER A 448 28.15 25.62 8.75
C SER A 448 26.84 26.00 8.04
N LEU A 449 26.01 26.82 8.68
CA LEU A 449 24.73 27.29 8.12
C LEU A 449 24.88 28.68 7.48
N SER A 450 25.21 28.71 6.18
CA SER A 450 25.23 29.92 5.36
C SER A 450 24.64 29.66 3.96
N CYS A 451 23.38 29.24 3.90
CA CYS A 451 22.60 29.26 2.68
C CYS A 451 21.13 29.59 2.98
N SER A 452 20.80 30.88 2.97
CA SER A 452 19.46 31.41 3.22
C SER A 452 18.59 31.44 1.96
N GLU A 453 18.50 30.33 1.22
CA GLU A 453 17.47 30.16 0.20
C GLU A 453 16.21 29.58 0.82
N SER A 454 15.20 30.44 1.01
CA SER A 454 13.89 30.00 1.51
C SER A 454 13.22 29.09 0.48
N TYR A 455 12.96 27.83 0.83
CA TYR A 455 12.21 26.84 0.03
C TYR A 455 10.73 27.23 -0.12
N LYS A 456 10.46 28.33 -0.82
CA LYS A 456 9.12 28.90 -1.07
C LYS A 456 8.34 28.18 -2.18
N LYS A 457 8.93 27.18 -2.84
CA LYS A 457 8.26 26.42 -3.90
C LYS A 457 7.33 25.38 -3.29
N GLU A 458 6.03 25.51 -3.57
CA GLU A 458 5.03 24.48 -3.31
C GLU A 458 5.32 23.21 -4.13
N LEU A 459 4.99 22.05 -3.58
CA LEU A 459 5.04 20.76 -4.27
C LEU A 459 3.63 20.24 -4.52
N ALA A 460 3.34 19.90 -5.77
CA ALA A 460 2.03 19.41 -6.16
C ALA A 460 1.94 17.88 -5.97
N LEU A 461 1.05 17.45 -5.07
CA LEU A 461 0.69 16.06 -4.82
C LEU A 461 -0.56 15.67 -5.62
N LEU A 462 -0.49 14.52 -6.29
CA LEU A 462 -1.64 13.78 -6.84
C LEU A 462 -1.90 12.54 -5.98
N ASP A 463 -3.14 12.39 -5.49
CA ASP A 463 -3.57 11.22 -4.70
C ASP A 463 -4.51 10.32 -5.52
N LEU A 464 -4.05 9.10 -5.85
CA LEU A 464 -4.76 8.11 -6.65
C LEU A 464 -5.38 7.04 -5.75
N TYR A 465 -6.66 6.70 -5.97
CA TYR A 465 -7.43 5.85 -5.04
C TYR A 465 -7.50 6.48 -3.63
N SER A 466 -7.64 7.81 -3.62
CA SER A 466 -7.46 8.67 -2.45
C SER A 466 -8.42 8.36 -1.29
N GLY A 467 -9.55 7.71 -1.57
CA GLY A 467 -10.60 7.47 -0.58
C GLY A 467 -11.04 8.78 0.07
N CYS A 468 -10.94 8.84 1.41
CA CYS A 468 -11.23 10.06 2.17
C CYS A 468 -9.98 10.92 2.45
N GLY A 469 -8.84 10.65 1.80
CA GLY A 469 -7.63 11.48 1.86
C GLY A 469 -6.71 11.23 3.06
N GLY A 470 -6.83 10.10 3.77
CA GLY A 470 -6.02 9.82 4.96
C GLY A 470 -4.50 9.83 4.68
N MET A 471 -4.07 9.30 3.55
CA MET A 471 -2.65 9.29 3.15
C MET A 471 -2.14 10.68 2.77
N SER A 472 -2.79 11.37 1.83
CA SER A 472 -2.41 12.71 1.40
C SER A 472 -2.45 13.73 2.54
N THR A 473 -3.47 13.68 3.40
CA THR A 473 -3.54 14.51 4.62
C THR A 473 -2.32 14.31 5.51
N GLY A 474 -1.96 13.05 5.80
CA GLY A 474 -0.78 12.73 6.60
C GLY A 474 0.51 13.22 5.93
N LEU A 475 0.71 12.93 4.64
CA LEU A 475 1.91 13.35 3.89
C LEU A 475 2.12 14.87 3.95
N CYS A 476 1.07 15.66 3.74
CA CYS A 476 1.15 17.11 3.79
C CYS A 476 1.49 17.63 5.20
N LEU A 477 0.87 17.09 6.26
CA LEU A 477 1.20 17.42 7.66
C LEU A 477 2.66 17.06 8.02
N GLY A 478 3.14 15.93 7.50
CA GLY A 478 4.52 15.47 7.68
C GLY A 478 5.53 16.39 7.00
N ALA A 479 5.34 16.65 5.70
CA ALA A 479 6.20 17.51 4.91
C ALA A 479 6.26 18.93 5.48
N LYS A 480 5.12 19.47 5.95
CA LYS A 480 5.04 20.77 6.62
C LYS A 480 5.92 20.84 7.87
N THR A 481 5.95 19.75 8.65
CA THR A 481 6.82 19.61 9.84
C THR A 481 8.31 19.58 9.45
N ALA A 482 8.66 19.05 8.27
CA ALA A 482 9.99 19.13 7.68
C ALA A 482 10.27 20.45 6.92
N SER A 483 9.45 21.49 7.13
CA SER A 483 9.52 22.80 6.46
C SER A 483 9.28 22.80 4.94
N VAL A 484 8.59 21.80 4.40
CA VAL A 484 8.27 21.66 2.96
C VAL A 484 6.76 21.84 2.73
N ASN A 485 6.39 22.71 1.78
CA ASN A 485 4.98 22.98 1.48
C ASN A 485 4.42 22.02 0.41
N LEU A 486 4.15 20.78 0.81
CA LEU A 486 3.43 19.79 0.00
C LEU A 486 1.92 20.05 0.04
N VAL A 487 1.27 20.08 -1.12
CA VAL A 487 -0.17 20.39 -1.26
C VAL A 487 -0.84 19.38 -2.19
N THR A 488 -1.92 18.75 -1.72
CA THR A 488 -2.80 17.88 -2.53
C THR A 488 -3.52 18.74 -3.57
N ARG A 489 -2.99 18.80 -4.80
CA ARG A 489 -3.56 19.60 -5.88
C ARG A 489 -4.65 18.84 -6.64
N TRP A 490 -4.50 17.53 -6.78
CA TRP A 490 -5.49 16.66 -7.42
C TRP A 490 -5.71 15.39 -6.60
N ALA A 491 -6.94 14.89 -6.56
CA ALA A 491 -7.27 13.62 -5.93
C ALA A 491 -8.33 12.88 -6.73
N VAL A 492 -8.20 11.56 -6.86
CA VAL A 492 -9.09 10.73 -7.68
C VAL A 492 -9.59 9.54 -6.87
N ASP A 493 -10.90 9.34 -6.85
CA ASP A 493 -11.54 8.14 -6.30
C ASP A 493 -12.94 7.91 -6.92
N SER A 494 -13.30 6.66 -7.20
CA SER A 494 -14.60 6.33 -7.80
C SER A 494 -15.76 6.35 -6.79
N ASN A 495 -15.49 6.40 -5.49
CA ASN A 495 -16.51 6.50 -4.45
C ASN A 495 -16.88 7.95 -4.14
N ARG A 496 -18.07 8.38 -4.58
CA ARG A 496 -18.56 9.75 -4.34
C ARG A 496 -18.56 10.17 -2.87
N SER A 497 -18.94 9.29 -1.93
CA SER A 497 -18.92 9.67 -0.51
C SER A 497 -17.50 9.93 0.01
N ALA A 498 -16.50 9.31 -0.59
CA ALA A 498 -15.10 9.49 -0.24
C ALA A 498 -14.52 10.79 -0.85
N THR A 499 -14.82 11.08 -2.12
CA THR A 499 -14.42 12.34 -2.77
C THR A 499 -15.05 13.57 -2.11
N GLU A 500 -16.33 13.48 -1.72
CA GLU A 500 -17.02 14.58 -1.01
C GLU A 500 -16.39 14.81 0.37
N SER A 501 -15.99 13.76 1.11
CA SER A 501 -15.21 13.90 2.35
C SER A 501 -13.85 14.57 2.11
N LEU A 502 -13.11 14.15 1.08
CA LEU A 502 -11.81 14.75 0.79
C LEU A 502 -11.97 16.24 0.45
N LYS A 503 -12.95 16.59 -0.38
CA LYS A 503 -13.26 17.98 -0.76
C LYS A 503 -13.74 18.86 0.40
N LEU A 504 -14.46 18.29 1.38
CA LEU A 504 -14.88 19.00 2.60
C LEU A 504 -13.71 19.40 3.51
N ASN A 505 -12.61 18.63 3.51
CA ASN A 505 -11.45 18.89 4.36
C ASN A 505 -10.30 19.58 3.59
N HIS A 506 -10.26 19.44 2.26
CA HIS A 506 -9.28 20.06 1.36
C HIS A 506 -9.99 20.83 0.23
N PRO A 507 -10.54 22.03 0.52
CA PRO A 507 -11.38 22.77 -0.43
C PRO A 507 -10.61 23.22 -1.69
N ASP A 508 -9.29 23.40 -1.61
CA ASP A 508 -8.44 23.82 -2.74
C ASP A 508 -8.04 22.67 -3.68
N THR A 509 -8.32 21.40 -3.32
CA THR A 509 -7.98 20.24 -4.15
C THR A 509 -8.98 20.07 -5.30
N HIS A 510 -8.47 19.78 -6.51
CA HIS A 510 -9.28 19.30 -7.62
C HIS A 510 -9.59 17.81 -7.42
N VAL A 511 -10.67 17.53 -6.70
CA VAL A 511 -11.13 16.16 -6.42
C VAL A 511 -12.05 15.69 -7.53
N ARG A 512 -11.75 14.53 -8.14
CA ARG A 512 -12.48 13.98 -9.30
C ARG A 512 -13.09 12.63 -8.97
N ASN A 513 -14.41 12.50 -9.21
CA ASN A 513 -15.16 11.28 -8.93
C ASN A 513 -15.31 10.40 -10.19
N GLU A 514 -14.20 9.75 -10.57
CA GLU A 514 -14.07 8.89 -11.74
C GLU A 514 -13.09 7.73 -11.44
N SER A 515 -12.93 6.77 -12.35
CA SER A 515 -11.93 5.70 -12.18
C SER A 515 -10.54 6.16 -12.64
N ALA A 516 -9.48 5.56 -12.09
CA ALA A 516 -8.10 5.94 -12.42
C ALA A 516 -7.72 5.67 -13.89
N ASP A 517 -8.39 4.73 -14.56
CA ASP A 517 -8.22 4.42 -15.98
C ASP A 517 -9.03 5.34 -16.91
N ASP A 518 -10.18 5.86 -16.47
CA ASP A 518 -10.87 6.99 -17.12
C ASP A 518 -10.03 8.27 -16.98
N PHE A 519 -9.51 8.57 -15.78
CA PHE A 519 -8.58 9.68 -15.55
C PHE A 519 -7.30 9.56 -16.41
N LEU A 520 -6.74 8.36 -16.59
CA LEU A 520 -5.55 8.16 -17.43
C LEU A 520 -5.78 8.44 -18.92
N GLU A 521 -6.95 8.11 -19.47
CA GLU A 521 -7.29 8.54 -20.83
C GLU A 521 -7.64 10.03 -20.89
N LEU A 522 -8.30 10.59 -19.87
CA LEU A 522 -8.56 12.03 -19.74
C LEU A 522 -7.26 12.83 -19.79
N LEU A 523 -6.21 12.45 -19.04
CA LEU A 523 -4.93 13.16 -19.05
C LEU A 523 -4.23 13.10 -20.43
N LYS A 524 -4.38 11.99 -21.18
CA LYS A 524 -3.84 11.87 -22.54
C LYS A 524 -4.57 12.76 -23.54
N GLU A 525 -5.90 12.84 -23.47
CA GLU A 525 -6.66 13.77 -24.32
C GLU A 525 -6.46 15.24 -23.89
N TRP A 526 -6.36 15.51 -22.59
CA TRP A 526 -6.02 16.83 -22.05
C TRP A 526 -4.66 17.32 -22.56
N GLU A 527 -3.64 16.46 -22.57
CA GLU A 527 -2.31 16.80 -23.11
C GLU A 527 -2.38 17.17 -24.61
N LYS A 528 -3.22 16.48 -25.41
CA LYS A 528 -3.45 16.80 -26.83
C LYS A 528 -4.19 18.13 -27.00
N LEU A 529 -5.24 18.38 -26.21
CA LEU A 529 -5.99 19.64 -26.22
C LEU A 529 -5.09 20.83 -25.87
N CYS A 530 -4.29 20.71 -24.81
CA CYS A 530 -3.33 21.72 -24.41
C CYS A 530 -2.31 21.99 -25.55
N LYS A 531 -1.75 20.95 -26.16
CA LYS A 531 -0.84 21.09 -27.32
C LYS A 531 -1.51 21.75 -28.53
N HIS A 532 -2.79 21.50 -28.77
CA HIS A 532 -3.52 22.09 -29.89
C HIS A 532 -3.79 23.59 -29.69
N TYR A 533 -4.31 23.99 -28.52
CA TYR A 533 -4.77 25.36 -28.27
C TYR A 533 -3.69 26.32 -27.73
N ASN A 534 -2.52 25.81 -27.32
CA ASN A 534 -1.38 26.63 -26.88
C ASN A 534 -0.51 27.14 -28.05
N VAL A 535 -0.58 26.51 -29.24
CA VAL A 535 0.18 26.91 -30.44
C VAL A 535 -0.41 28.16 -31.13
N SER A 536 -1.62 28.57 -30.76
CA SER A 536 -2.35 29.68 -31.41
C SER A 536 -1.84 31.10 -31.09
N ASN A 537 -0.75 31.26 -30.32
CA ASN A 537 -0.25 32.57 -29.89
C ASN A 537 0.67 33.23 -30.93
N GLY A 538 0.10 33.60 -32.07
CA GLY A 538 0.55 34.75 -32.85
C GLY A 538 -0.20 36.00 -32.37
N GLU A 539 0.51 37.10 -32.13
CA GLU A 539 0.01 38.29 -31.42
C GLU A 539 -1.30 38.86 -31.99
N ARG A 540 -2.35 38.89 -31.16
CA ARG A 540 -3.46 39.85 -31.24
C ARG A 540 -3.99 40.17 -29.84
N GLU A 541 -3.39 41.17 -29.19
CA GLU A 541 -4.12 41.90 -28.16
C GLU A 541 -5.28 42.66 -28.83
N LEU A 542 -6.50 42.50 -28.32
CA LEU A 542 -7.64 43.33 -28.67
C LEU A 542 -7.98 44.24 -27.48
N PRO A 543 -8.18 45.55 -27.69
CA PRO A 543 -8.19 46.51 -26.60
C PRO A 543 -9.46 46.43 -25.75
N VAL A 544 -9.27 46.40 -24.43
CA VAL A 544 -10.35 46.58 -23.47
C VAL A 544 -10.97 47.97 -23.68
N ARG A 545 -12.23 48.02 -24.13
CA ARG A 545 -12.98 49.28 -24.20
C ARG A 545 -13.59 49.61 -22.84
N SER A 546 -13.32 50.82 -22.37
CA SER A 546 -13.84 51.39 -21.13
C SER A 546 -15.32 51.73 -21.22
N ASN A 547 -16.00 51.72 -20.07
CA ASN A 547 -17.38 52.19 -19.94
C ASN A 547 -17.52 53.67 -20.34
N SER A 548 -18.48 53.97 -21.21
CA SER A 548 -18.97 55.34 -21.44
C SER A 548 -20.49 55.33 -21.67
N SER A 549 -21.20 56.15 -20.91
CA SER A 549 -22.67 56.26 -20.95
C SER A 549 -23.15 57.15 -22.10
N GLY A 550 -24.16 56.72 -22.87
CA GLY A 550 -24.66 57.54 -23.99
C GLY A 550 -26.01 57.11 -24.61
N ALA A 551 -27.10 57.67 -24.08
CA ALA A 551 -28.40 57.97 -24.70
C ALA A 551 -29.00 57.10 -25.85
N ASN A 552 -30.20 56.57 -25.57
CA ASN A 552 -31.36 56.37 -26.46
C ASN A 552 -31.20 56.54 -28.00
N LYS A 553 -31.52 55.47 -28.73
CA LYS A 553 -32.32 55.55 -29.97
C LYS A 553 -33.29 54.37 -30.06
N ARG A 554 -34.54 54.64 -30.45
CA ARG A 554 -35.54 53.60 -30.71
C ARG A 554 -35.33 53.05 -32.12
N GLY A 555 -35.32 51.72 -32.26
CA GLY A 555 -35.44 50.99 -33.53
C GLY A 555 -36.58 49.98 -33.38
N HIS A 556 -37.28 49.64 -34.46
CA HIS A 556 -38.41 48.73 -34.39
C HIS A 556 -37.98 47.29 -34.14
N SER A 557 -38.73 46.59 -33.29
CA SER A 557 -38.64 45.15 -33.12
C SER A 557 -39.42 44.44 -34.23
N GLU A 558 -38.72 43.89 -35.21
CA GLU A 558 -39.27 42.78 -35.98
C GLU A 558 -39.19 41.52 -35.11
N VAL A 559 -40.34 40.93 -34.83
CA VAL A 559 -40.43 39.68 -34.07
C VAL A 559 -40.22 38.54 -35.07
N ASN A 560 -39.02 37.96 -35.06
CA ASN A 560 -38.79 36.64 -35.62
C ASN A 560 -39.00 35.61 -34.52
N ASP A 561 -39.86 34.63 -34.77
CA ASP A 561 -40.12 33.53 -33.84
C ASP A 561 -38.84 32.72 -33.59
N ILE A 562 -38.38 32.72 -32.34
CA ILE A 562 -37.41 31.74 -31.86
C ILE A 562 -38.20 30.46 -31.58
N SER A 563 -37.82 29.35 -32.23
CA SER A 563 -38.45 28.06 -31.98
C SER A 563 -38.14 27.55 -30.58
N ASP A 564 -39.17 27.17 -29.82
CA ASP A 564 -39.05 26.46 -28.53
C ASP A 564 -38.16 25.22 -28.66
N GLY A 565 -36.89 25.33 -28.25
CA GLY A 565 -35.92 24.22 -28.29
C GLY A 565 -34.46 24.60 -28.58
N GLU A 566 -34.14 25.85 -28.94
CA GLU A 566 -32.74 26.27 -29.13
C GLU A 566 -32.05 26.64 -27.81
N PHE A 567 -31.22 25.74 -27.28
CA PHE A 567 -30.40 25.97 -26.08
C PHE A 567 -29.03 26.55 -26.43
N GLU A 568 -28.70 27.72 -25.89
CA GLU A 568 -27.41 28.39 -26.09
C GLU A 568 -26.39 27.98 -25.02
N VAL A 569 -25.17 27.60 -25.44
CA VAL A 569 -24.05 27.30 -24.52
C VAL A 569 -23.54 28.61 -23.92
N SER A 570 -23.65 28.76 -22.59
CA SER A 570 -23.09 29.91 -21.88
C SER A 570 -21.59 29.72 -21.64
N GLU A 571 -21.20 28.61 -21.01
CA GLU A 571 -19.80 28.21 -20.89
C GLU A 571 -19.62 26.70 -20.70
N LEU A 572 -18.36 26.25 -20.69
CA LEU A 572 -17.98 24.90 -20.27
C LEU A 572 -17.36 24.98 -18.87
N VAL A 573 -17.73 24.07 -17.98
CA VAL A 573 -17.39 24.13 -16.54
C VAL A 573 -16.55 22.94 -16.03
N ASP A 574 -16.59 21.79 -16.69
CA ASP A 574 -15.76 20.61 -16.38
C ASP A 574 -15.55 19.75 -17.64
N ILE A 575 -14.68 18.74 -17.55
CA ILE A 575 -14.30 17.81 -18.62
C ILE A 575 -14.12 16.41 -18.02
N CYS A 576 -14.52 15.34 -18.72
CA CYS A 576 -14.24 13.96 -18.30
C CYS A 576 -13.99 13.04 -19.51
N PHE A 577 -13.35 11.91 -19.27
CA PHE A 577 -13.24 10.82 -20.25
C PHE A 577 -13.95 9.59 -19.71
N SER A 578 -15.23 9.44 -20.03
CA SER A 578 -16.08 8.36 -19.53
C SER A 578 -17.31 8.19 -20.44
N ASP A 579 -18.39 7.60 -19.93
CA ASP A 579 -19.73 7.68 -20.52
C ASP A 579 -20.72 8.18 -19.44
N PRO A 580 -20.72 9.49 -19.11
CA PRO A 580 -21.48 10.03 -17.99
C PRO A 580 -23.00 9.84 -18.16
N ASN A 581 -23.46 9.81 -19.42
CA ASN A 581 -24.86 9.66 -19.81
C ASN A 581 -25.28 8.19 -19.97
N LYS A 582 -24.38 7.21 -19.74
CA LYS A 582 -24.63 5.76 -19.81
C LYS A 582 -25.20 5.29 -21.15
N THR A 583 -24.68 5.88 -22.23
CA THR A 583 -25.09 5.67 -23.63
C THR A 583 -24.36 4.50 -24.33
N GLY A 584 -23.42 3.84 -23.65
CA GLY A 584 -22.49 2.87 -24.20
C GLY A 584 -21.28 3.48 -24.92
N LYS A 585 -21.10 4.81 -24.87
CA LYS A 585 -20.12 5.55 -25.70
C LYS A 585 -19.03 6.21 -24.85
N ARG A 586 -18.07 5.43 -24.37
CA ARG A 586 -16.88 5.95 -23.68
C ARG A 586 -16.10 6.92 -24.60
N GLY A 587 -15.78 8.11 -24.10
CA GLY A 587 -15.02 9.12 -24.84
C GLY A 587 -14.91 10.43 -24.06
N LEU A 588 -14.50 11.50 -24.73
CA LEU A 588 -14.33 12.82 -24.10
C LEU A 588 -15.65 13.62 -24.11
N TYR A 589 -16.06 14.07 -22.92
CA TYR A 589 -17.23 14.90 -22.67
C TYR A 589 -16.83 16.19 -21.93
N PHE A 590 -17.57 17.27 -22.16
CA PHE A 590 -17.52 18.51 -21.38
C PHE A 590 -18.83 18.71 -20.63
N LYS A 591 -18.77 19.25 -19.42
CA LYS A 591 -19.96 19.72 -18.70
C LYS A 591 -20.29 21.12 -19.19
N VAL A 592 -21.49 21.28 -19.73
CA VAL A 592 -22.00 22.51 -20.35
C VAL A 592 -22.87 23.23 -19.33
N HIS A 593 -22.62 24.52 -19.15
CA HIS A 593 -23.55 25.44 -18.51
C HIS A 593 -24.41 26.13 -19.58
N TRP A 594 -25.72 25.97 -19.48
CA TRP A 594 -26.69 26.51 -20.45
C TRP A 594 -27.10 27.93 -20.06
N LYS A 595 -27.30 28.79 -21.06
CA LYS A 595 -27.67 30.19 -20.84
C LYS A 595 -29.03 30.31 -20.18
N ASP A 596 -29.13 31.23 -19.21
CA ASP A 596 -30.31 31.48 -18.37
C ASP A 596 -30.80 30.28 -17.54
N CYS A 597 -30.03 29.19 -17.46
CA CYS A 597 -30.30 28.01 -16.62
C CYS A 597 -29.55 28.05 -15.27
N SER A 598 -29.92 27.17 -14.35
CA SER A 598 -29.23 26.94 -13.09
C SER A 598 -28.08 25.94 -13.21
N ALA A 599 -27.09 26.01 -12.32
CA ALA A 599 -25.98 25.03 -12.27
C ALA A 599 -26.42 23.57 -11.94
N SER A 600 -27.69 23.37 -11.58
CA SER A 600 -28.35 22.05 -11.45
C SER A 600 -28.79 21.44 -12.78
N GLU A 601 -28.86 22.24 -13.85
CA GLU A 601 -29.33 21.85 -15.18
C GLU A 601 -28.18 21.63 -16.19
N ASP A 602 -26.93 21.83 -15.75
CA ASP A 602 -25.72 21.55 -16.53
C ASP A 602 -25.67 20.08 -17.03
N THR A 603 -25.53 19.86 -18.34
CA THR A 603 -25.44 18.52 -18.94
C THR A 603 -24.01 18.14 -19.35
N TRP A 604 -23.76 16.84 -19.54
CA TRP A 604 -22.50 16.34 -20.09
C TRP A 604 -22.64 16.10 -21.60
N GLU A 605 -21.97 16.91 -22.41
CA GLU A 605 -22.02 16.84 -23.87
C GLU A 605 -20.72 16.27 -24.47
N PRO A 606 -20.79 15.31 -25.42
CA PRO A 606 -19.61 14.77 -26.06
C PRO A 606 -18.94 15.84 -26.93
N ILE A 607 -17.60 15.86 -27.02
CA ILE A 607 -16.85 16.84 -27.85
C ILE A 607 -17.34 16.92 -29.32
N LYS A 608 -18.00 15.87 -29.83
CA LYS A 608 -18.57 15.83 -31.18
C LYS A 608 -19.85 16.68 -31.35
N SER A 609 -20.71 16.81 -30.34
CA SER A 609 -21.89 17.70 -30.43
C SER A 609 -21.46 19.16 -30.37
N LEU A 610 -20.48 19.48 -29.51
CA LEU A 610 -19.88 20.82 -29.33
C LEU A 610 -18.99 21.28 -30.50
N SER A 611 -19.10 20.67 -31.68
CA SER A 611 -18.29 20.98 -32.88
C SER A 611 -18.45 22.43 -33.40
N LYS A 612 -19.55 23.11 -33.05
CA LYS A 612 -19.78 24.54 -33.30
C LYS A 612 -19.11 25.45 -32.25
N CYS A 613 -18.90 24.98 -31.02
CA CYS A 613 -18.50 25.77 -29.85
C CYS A 613 -16.96 25.81 -29.65
N LYS A 614 -16.20 25.94 -30.74
CA LYS A 614 -14.73 25.80 -30.73
C LYS A 614 -14.02 26.84 -29.85
N GLU A 615 -14.53 28.06 -29.81
CA GLU A 615 -14.01 29.15 -28.99
C GLU A 615 -14.23 28.86 -27.50
N SER A 616 -15.43 28.40 -27.12
CA SER A 616 -15.74 27.95 -25.76
C SER A 616 -14.84 26.81 -25.29
N ILE A 617 -14.49 25.85 -26.18
CA ILE A 617 -13.53 24.78 -25.89
C ILE A 617 -12.11 25.35 -25.74
N GLN A 618 -11.68 26.25 -26.64
CA GLN A 618 -10.36 26.87 -26.59
C GLN A 618 -10.16 27.68 -25.29
N ASP A 619 -11.17 28.45 -24.89
CA ASP A 619 -11.12 29.24 -23.67
C ASP A 619 -11.27 28.38 -22.41
N PHE A 620 -12.07 27.31 -22.42
CA PHE A 620 -12.05 26.33 -21.34
C PHE A 620 -10.67 25.70 -21.16
N VAL A 621 -10.02 25.25 -22.25
CA VAL A 621 -8.67 24.66 -22.19
C VAL A 621 -7.65 25.69 -21.68
N ARG A 622 -7.68 26.93 -22.18
CA ARG A 622 -6.78 28.01 -21.73
C ARG A 622 -6.99 28.38 -20.25
N ARG A 623 -8.25 28.53 -19.80
CA ARG A 623 -8.59 28.76 -18.39
C ARG A 623 -8.14 27.57 -17.53
N GLY A 624 -8.41 26.34 -17.97
CA GLY A 624 -8.04 25.12 -17.28
C GLY A 624 -6.53 24.88 -17.16
N MET A 625 -5.75 25.23 -18.19
CA MET A 625 -4.28 25.24 -18.14
C MET A 625 -3.76 26.27 -17.13
N LYS A 626 -4.31 27.49 -17.15
CA LYS A 626 -3.90 28.56 -16.21
C LYS A 626 -4.24 28.24 -14.76
N LEU A 627 -5.38 27.58 -14.51
CA LEU A 627 -5.85 27.15 -13.19
C LEU A 627 -5.33 25.75 -12.77
N LYS A 628 -4.68 25.02 -13.69
CA LYS A 628 -4.20 23.64 -13.51
C LYS A 628 -5.26 22.64 -13.05
N ILE A 629 -6.47 22.69 -13.64
CA ILE A 629 -7.58 21.80 -13.27
C ILE A 629 -7.29 20.31 -13.47
N LEU A 630 -6.35 19.99 -14.38
CA LEU A 630 -5.83 18.66 -14.67
C LEU A 630 -4.30 18.77 -14.87
N PRO A 631 -3.50 17.85 -14.29
CA PRO A 631 -2.05 17.89 -14.40
C PRO A 631 -1.55 17.49 -15.79
N LEU A 632 -0.54 18.21 -16.29
CA LEU A 632 0.30 17.77 -17.40
C LEU A 632 1.56 17.03 -16.88
N PRO A 633 2.26 16.25 -17.72
CA PRO A 633 3.51 15.61 -17.33
C PRO A 633 4.54 16.61 -16.77
N VAL A 634 5.28 16.19 -15.75
CA VAL A 634 6.26 17.01 -14.98
C VAL A 634 5.64 18.12 -14.11
N GLU A 635 4.31 18.34 -14.14
CA GLU A 635 3.66 19.28 -13.20
C GLU A 635 3.37 18.70 -11.81
N VAL A 636 3.47 17.38 -11.67
CA VAL A 636 3.24 16.65 -10.41
C VAL A 636 4.58 16.36 -9.76
N ASP A 637 4.90 16.96 -8.61
CA ASP A 637 6.12 16.64 -7.87
C ASP A 637 6.01 15.26 -7.19
N VAL A 638 4.82 14.88 -6.71
CA VAL A 638 4.60 13.63 -5.95
C VAL A 638 3.32 12.91 -6.39
N ILE A 639 3.37 11.59 -6.59
CA ILE A 639 2.17 10.73 -6.65
C ILE A 639 2.11 9.85 -5.40
N CYS A 640 0.97 9.81 -4.73
CA CYS A 640 0.65 8.75 -3.78
C CYS A 640 -0.57 7.94 -4.23
N GLY A 641 -0.71 6.70 -3.75
CA GLY A 641 -1.94 5.95 -3.94
C GLY A 641 -1.93 4.53 -3.39
N GLY A 642 -3.13 4.01 -3.11
CA GLY A 642 -3.36 2.64 -2.64
C GLY A 642 -4.12 1.81 -3.68
N PRO A 643 -3.48 1.34 -4.77
CA PRO A 643 -4.16 0.62 -5.84
C PRO A 643 -4.83 -0.65 -5.29
N PRO A 644 -6.16 -0.81 -5.44
CA PRO A 644 -6.90 -1.90 -4.79
C PRO A 644 -6.66 -3.24 -5.50
N CYS A 645 -5.75 -4.04 -4.95
CA CYS A 645 -5.52 -5.43 -5.35
C CYS A 645 -6.49 -6.36 -4.59
N GLN A 646 -7.74 -6.47 -5.05
CA GLN A 646 -8.73 -7.26 -4.30
C GLN A 646 -8.51 -8.77 -4.46
N GLY A 647 -8.00 -9.23 -5.62
CA GLY A 647 -7.86 -10.66 -5.94
C GLY A 647 -6.99 -11.45 -4.95
N ILE A 648 -6.02 -10.78 -4.32
CA ILE A 648 -5.03 -11.38 -3.41
C ILE A 648 -5.47 -11.49 -1.95
N SER A 649 -6.48 -10.71 -1.52
CA SER A 649 -6.78 -10.48 -0.09
C SER A 649 -7.14 -11.76 0.67
N GLY A 650 -6.63 -11.90 1.91
CA GLY A 650 -6.99 -12.96 2.84
C GLY A 650 -8.49 -13.23 3.00
N TYR A 651 -9.35 -12.23 2.80
CA TYR A 651 -10.80 -12.36 2.91
C TYR A 651 -11.50 -12.89 1.64
N ASN A 652 -10.84 -12.85 0.47
CA ASN A 652 -11.43 -13.33 -0.77
C ASN A 652 -11.29 -14.85 -0.91
N ARG A 653 -12.41 -15.51 -1.22
CA ARG A 653 -12.53 -16.98 -1.33
C ARG A 653 -12.17 -17.54 -2.71
N PHE A 654 -12.18 -16.67 -3.73
CA PHE A 654 -11.84 -17.01 -5.10
C PHE A 654 -10.70 -16.09 -5.54
N ARG A 655 -9.51 -16.66 -5.75
CA ARG A 655 -8.27 -15.95 -6.10
C ARG A 655 -7.61 -16.67 -7.27
N ASN A 656 -7.23 -15.94 -8.32
CA ASN A 656 -6.36 -16.53 -9.34
C ASN A 656 -4.95 -16.62 -8.74
N THR A 657 -4.46 -17.85 -8.56
CA THR A 657 -3.15 -18.13 -7.93
C THR A 657 -2.11 -18.54 -8.98
N GLU A 658 -2.49 -18.69 -10.25
CA GLU A 658 -1.59 -19.03 -11.36
C GLU A 658 -1.15 -17.80 -12.14
N SER A 659 -2.06 -16.81 -12.30
CA SER A 659 -1.76 -15.49 -12.86
C SER A 659 -2.45 -14.36 -12.07
N PRO A 660 -1.85 -13.80 -11.01
CA PRO A 660 -2.50 -12.73 -10.23
C PRO A 660 -2.68 -11.41 -10.99
N LEU A 661 -1.88 -11.15 -12.04
CA LEU A 661 -2.01 -9.95 -12.89
C LEU A 661 -3.13 -10.06 -13.94
N ASP A 662 -3.51 -11.28 -14.34
CA ASP A 662 -4.64 -11.54 -15.24
C ASP A 662 -6.00 -11.42 -14.54
N ASP A 663 -6.00 -11.37 -13.20
CA ASP A 663 -7.18 -11.03 -12.41
C ASP A 663 -7.49 -9.53 -12.55
N GLU A 664 -8.57 -9.19 -13.25
CA GLU A 664 -9.01 -7.80 -13.47
C GLU A 664 -9.12 -6.99 -12.16
N ARG A 665 -9.36 -7.66 -11.02
CA ARG A 665 -9.45 -7.07 -9.68
C ARG A 665 -8.09 -6.65 -9.09
N ASN A 666 -6.98 -6.92 -9.78
CA ASN A 666 -5.63 -6.48 -9.45
C ASN A 666 -5.06 -5.48 -10.49
N ARG A 667 -5.70 -5.35 -11.66
CA ARG A 667 -5.29 -4.49 -12.80
C ARG A 667 -4.98 -3.03 -12.42
N GLN A 668 -5.56 -2.53 -11.33
CA GLN A 668 -5.32 -1.16 -10.84
C GLN A 668 -3.84 -0.89 -10.47
N ILE A 669 -3.05 -1.93 -10.13
CA ILE A 669 -1.60 -1.76 -9.93
C ILE A 669 -0.87 -1.40 -11.23
N VAL A 670 -1.36 -1.87 -12.38
CA VAL A 670 -0.83 -1.54 -13.71
C VAL A 670 -1.19 -0.09 -14.07
N ILE A 671 -2.44 0.31 -13.81
CA ILE A 671 -2.93 1.69 -14.04
C ILE A 671 -2.14 2.71 -13.20
N PHE A 672 -1.86 2.40 -11.92
CA PHE A 672 -1.00 3.22 -11.07
C PHE A 672 0.42 3.37 -11.63
N MET A 673 1.02 2.28 -12.13
CA MET A 673 2.37 2.32 -12.71
C MET A 673 2.41 3.04 -14.07
N ASP A 674 1.37 2.95 -14.88
CA ASP A 674 1.28 3.71 -16.14
C ASP A 674 0.94 5.19 -15.91
N MET A 675 0.25 5.55 -14.82
CA MET A 675 0.14 6.92 -14.30
C MET A 675 1.51 7.51 -13.96
N VAL A 676 2.32 6.79 -13.17
CA VAL A 676 3.71 7.18 -12.85
C VAL A 676 4.56 7.32 -14.12
N LYS A 677 4.40 6.40 -15.07
CA LYS A 677 5.11 6.41 -16.36
C LYS A 677 4.77 7.62 -17.24
N PHE A 678 3.50 8.06 -17.22
CA PHE A 678 3.01 9.19 -18.00
C PHE A 678 3.41 10.52 -17.37
N LEU A 679 3.09 10.72 -16.08
CA LEU A 679 3.29 11.98 -15.38
C LEU A 679 4.74 12.24 -14.97
N LYS A 680 5.50 11.18 -14.70
CA LYS A 680 6.91 11.21 -14.24
C LYS A 680 7.17 12.11 -13.03
N PRO A 681 6.53 11.85 -11.88
CA PRO A 681 6.75 12.64 -10.68
C PRO A 681 8.17 12.49 -10.14
N ARG A 682 8.58 13.42 -9.27
CA ARG A 682 9.88 13.34 -8.58
C ARG A 682 9.88 12.26 -7.50
N TYR A 683 8.72 12.02 -6.87
CA TYR A 683 8.52 11.00 -5.85
C TYR A 683 7.23 10.20 -6.07
N VAL A 684 7.25 8.93 -5.68
CA VAL A 684 6.12 7.99 -5.72
C VAL A 684 5.99 7.32 -4.36
N LEU A 685 4.79 7.23 -3.81
CA LEU A 685 4.47 6.38 -2.66
C LEU A 685 3.27 5.48 -2.96
N MET A 686 3.51 4.18 -3.12
CA MET A 686 2.44 3.19 -3.23
C MET A 686 2.21 2.53 -1.86
N GLU A 687 0.97 2.50 -1.38
CA GLU A 687 0.55 1.70 -0.21
C GLU A 687 -0.09 0.37 -0.69
N ASN A 688 0.08 -0.70 0.10
CA ASN A 688 -0.80 -1.85 0.00
C ASN A 688 -0.87 -2.73 1.26
N VAL A 689 -1.76 -3.71 1.24
CA VAL A 689 -1.85 -4.76 2.27
C VAL A 689 -0.65 -5.71 2.23
N VAL A 690 -0.23 -6.24 3.39
CA VAL A 690 0.88 -7.21 3.51
C VAL A 690 0.69 -8.48 2.67
N ASP A 691 -0.56 -8.83 2.33
CA ASP A 691 -0.85 -9.96 1.47
C ASP A 691 -0.25 -9.81 0.05
N ILE A 692 0.12 -8.58 -0.39
CA ILE A 692 0.85 -8.33 -1.65
C ILE A 692 2.26 -8.94 -1.68
N LEU A 693 2.79 -9.32 -0.52
CA LEU A 693 4.09 -9.99 -0.33
C LEU A 693 3.94 -11.47 0.07
N ARG A 694 2.71 -11.97 0.21
CA ARG A 694 2.41 -13.34 0.66
C ARG A 694 1.71 -14.16 -0.41
N PHE A 695 0.77 -13.55 -1.11
CA PHE A 695 0.02 -14.21 -2.17
C PHE A 695 0.93 -14.39 -3.38
N ASP A 696 0.92 -15.60 -3.96
CA ASP A 696 1.76 -15.98 -5.10
C ASP A 696 3.22 -15.51 -4.96
N LYS A 697 3.86 -15.89 -3.84
CA LYS A 697 5.25 -15.52 -3.49
C LYS A 697 5.54 -14.01 -3.52
N GLY A 698 4.50 -13.17 -3.45
CA GLY A 698 4.63 -11.71 -3.53
C GLY A 698 4.81 -11.16 -4.95
N SER A 699 4.40 -11.89 -6.00
CA SER A 699 4.52 -11.48 -7.41
C SER A 699 4.04 -10.05 -7.67
N LEU A 700 2.89 -9.63 -7.14
CA LEU A 700 2.40 -8.25 -7.28
C LEU A 700 3.31 -7.19 -6.62
N GLY A 701 3.95 -7.50 -5.49
CA GLY A 701 4.89 -6.61 -4.82
C GLY A 701 6.22 -6.49 -5.58
N ARG A 702 6.71 -7.63 -6.07
CA ARG A 702 7.90 -7.73 -6.94
C ARG A 702 7.67 -7.03 -8.28
N TYR A 703 6.50 -7.19 -8.89
CA TYR A 703 6.05 -6.46 -10.08
C TYR A 703 6.11 -4.95 -9.84
N ALA A 704 5.52 -4.44 -8.74
CA ALA A 704 5.50 -3.01 -8.45
C ALA A 704 6.91 -2.41 -8.33
N LEU A 705 7.80 -3.10 -7.61
CA LEU A 705 9.21 -2.74 -7.50
C LEU A 705 9.94 -2.80 -8.86
N SER A 706 9.72 -3.88 -9.62
CA SER A 706 10.25 -4.09 -10.97
C SER A 706 9.86 -2.98 -11.94
N ARG A 707 8.60 -2.49 -11.89
CA ARG A 707 8.13 -1.37 -12.72
C ARG A 707 8.84 -0.06 -12.40
N LEU A 708 9.04 0.28 -11.11
CA LEU A 708 9.80 1.48 -10.73
C LEU A 708 11.26 1.40 -11.21
N VAL A 709 11.94 0.29 -10.93
CA VAL A 709 13.34 0.06 -11.34
C VAL A 709 13.48 0.10 -12.87
N HIS A 710 12.53 -0.45 -13.62
CA HIS A 710 12.50 -0.40 -15.09
C HIS A 710 12.26 1.01 -15.66
N MET A 711 11.56 1.87 -14.92
CA MET A 711 11.38 3.29 -15.26
C MET A 711 12.58 4.16 -14.84
N ASN A 712 13.68 3.54 -14.41
CA ASN A 712 14.86 4.17 -13.82
C ASN A 712 14.56 5.02 -12.58
N TYR A 713 13.58 4.63 -11.76
CA TYR A 713 13.43 5.20 -10.42
C TYR A 713 14.33 4.44 -9.43
N GLN A 714 14.92 5.19 -8.50
CA GLN A 714 15.39 4.62 -7.23
C GLN A 714 14.15 4.11 -6.49
N ALA A 715 14.21 2.96 -5.83
CA ALA A 715 13.04 2.36 -5.18
C ALA A 715 13.42 1.60 -3.90
N ARG A 716 12.53 1.56 -2.91
CA ARG A 716 12.67 0.74 -1.68
C ARG A 716 11.33 0.38 -1.09
N LEU A 717 11.27 -0.77 -0.44
CA LEU A 717 10.05 -1.38 0.07
C LEU A 717 10.17 -1.60 1.59
N GLY A 718 9.21 -1.06 2.34
CA GLY A 718 9.15 -1.15 3.79
C GLY A 718 7.81 -1.66 4.29
N ILE A 719 7.82 -2.40 5.40
CA ILE A 719 6.62 -2.90 6.07
C ILE A 719 6.51 -2.19 7.42
N ILE A 720 5.41 -1.47 7.62
CA ILE A 720 5.21 -0.55 8.75
C ILE A 720 3.97 -0.97 9.55
N ALA A 721 4.08 -1.02 10.88
CA ALA A 721 2.95 -1.24 11.79
C ALA A 721 2.40 0.09 12.32
N ALA A 722 1.11 0.36 12.12
CA ALA A 722 0.52 1.65 12.48
C ALA A 722 0.63 2.03 13.98
N GLY A 723 0.62 1.03 14.87
CA GLY A 723 0.71 1.26 16.31
C GLY A 723 2.05 1.82 16.78
N CYS A 724 3.14 1.54 16.06
CA CYS A 724 4.49 2.06 16.32
C CYS A 724 4.61 3.60 16.20
N TYR A 725 3.53 4.28 15.77
CA TYR A 725 3.46 5.73 15.58
C TYR A 725 2.36 6.36 16.44
N GLY A 726 2.02 5.74 17.57
CA GLY A 726 1.10 6.30 18.56
C GLY A 726 -0.37 6.05 18.27
N LEU A 727 -0.71 4.82 17.86
CA LEU A 727 -2.09 4.37 17.65
C LEU A 727 -2.42 3.08 18.41
N PRO A 728 -3.63 2.96 18.97
CA PRO A 728 -4.12 1.73 19.60
C PRO A 728 -4.58 0.69 18.58
N GLN A 729 -3.71 0.37 17.60
CA GLN A 729 -4.03 -0.50 16.48
C GLN A 729 -2.81 -1.22 15.89
N PHE A 730 -2.89 -2.56 15.73
CA PHE A 730 -1.83 -3.36 15.07
C PHE A 730 -2.11 -3.61 13.58
N ARG A 731 -2.13 -2.53 12.77
CA ARG A 731 -2.34 -2.58 11.31
C ARG A 731 -0.99 -2.53 10.58
N LEU A 732 -0.49 -3.68 10.12
CA LEU A 732 0.68 -3.71 9.22
C LEU A 732 0.29 -3.34 7.78
N ARG A 733 1.15 -2.58 7.10
CA ARG A 733 1.04 -2.16 5.69
C ARG A 733 2.40 -2.13 4.99
N VAL A 734 2.36 -2.26 3.67
CA VAL A 734 3.53 -2.20 2.79
C VAL A 734 3.56 -0.82 2.13
N PHE A 735 4.73 -0.20 2.12
CA PHE A 735 5.00 1.08 1.51
C PHE A 735 6.16 0.94 0.54
N LEU A 736 5.92 1.27 -0.72
CA LEU A 736 6.93 1.29 -1.78
C LEU A 736 7.22 2.73 -2.16
N TRP A 737 8.40 3.22 -1.77
CA TRP A 737 8.93 4.49 -2.25
C TRP A 737 9.52 4.31 -3.64
N GLY A 738 9.25 5.29 -4.52
CA GLY A 738 10.03 5.57 -5.72
C GLY A 738 10.56 7.02 -5.67
N ALA A 739 11.78 7.25 -6.14
CA ALA A 739 12.36 8.58 -6.30
C ALA A 739 13.09 8.71 -7.65
N HIS A 740 12.89 9.83 -8.33
CA HIS A 740 13.54 10.14 -9.60
C HIS A 740 15.08 10.24 -9.40
N PRO A 741 15.93 9.90 -10.39
CA PRO A 741 17.39 9.95 -10.25
C PRO A 741 18.03 11.31 -9.91
N SER A 742 17.28 12.42 -9.97
CA SER A 742 17.74 13.75 -9.51
C SER A 742 17.56 13.97 -8.00
N GLU A 743 16.82 13.08 -7.34
CA GLU A 743 16.35 13.22 -5.96
C GLU A 743 17.11 12.29 -5.01
N VAL A 744 17.00 12.55 -3.71
CA VAL A 744 17.38 11.59 -2.66
C VAL A 744 16.18 10.69 -2.40
N ILE A 745 16.38 9.37 -2.33
CA ILE A 745 15.28 8.44 -1.99
C ILE A 745 14.89 8.60 -0.50
N PRO A 746 13.58 8.73 -0.16
CA PRO A 746 13.18 8.88 1.24
C PRO A 746 13.58 7.68 2.12
N GLN A 747 13.79 7.95 3.40
CA GLN A 747 14.08 6.94 4.41
C GLN A 747 12.77 6.47 5.06
N PHE A 748 12.76 5.28 5.68
CA PHE A 748 11.60 4.84 6.46
C PHE A 748 11.72 5.33 7.92
N PRO A 749 10.68 5.98 8.48
CA PRO A 749 10.72 6.50 9.84
C PRO A 749 10.67 5.35 10.85
N LEU A 750 11.62 5.31 11.78
CA LEU A 750 11.66 4.33 12.87
C LEU A 750 10.42 4.42 13.79
N PRO A 751 10.08 3.34 14.51
CA PRO A 751 9.09 3.38 15.58
C PRO A 751 9.36 4.49 16.61
N THR A 752 8.29 5.11 17.09
CA THR A 752 8.29 6.04 18.24
C THR A 752 7.65 5.41 19.48
N HIS A 753 6.74 4.46 19.27
CA HIS A 753 6.00 3.76 20.30
C HIS A 753 6.32 2.26 20.27
N ASP A 754 6.28 1.63 21.44
CA ASP A 754 6.15 0.18 21.58
C ASP A 754 4.78 -0.29 21.06
N VAL A 755 4.61 -1.58 20.75
CA VAL A 755 3.37 -2.08 20.14
C VAL A 755 3.00 -3.51 20.56
N ILE A 756 1.72 -3.70 20.89
CA ILE A 756 1.14 -5.03 21.13
C ILE A 756 1.02 -5.76 19.78
N VAL A 757 2.06 -6.52 19.42
CA VAL A 757 2.16 -7.33 18.19
C VAL A 757 1.06 -8.40 18.16
N ARG A 758 0.43 -8.59 16.99
CA ARG A 758 -0.61 -9.63 16.79
C ARG A 758 -0.35 -10.60 15.63
N TYR A 759 0.51 -10.23 14.67
CA TYR A 759 0.93 -11.09 13.55
C TYR A 759 2.22 -10.56 12.93
N TRP A 760 2.98 -11.41 12.24
CA TRP A 760 4.24 -11.04 11.57
C TRP A 760 4.08 -11.02 10.03
N PRO A 761 4.84 -10.20 9.28
CA PRO A 761 4.97 -10.30 7.83
C PRO A 761 5.58 -11.63 7.36
N PRO A 762 5.56 -11.94 6.05
CA PRO A 762 6.23 -13.14 5.52
C PRO A 762 7.75 -13.09 5.75
N PRO A 763 8.41 -14.20 6.16
CA PRO A 763 9.85 -14.23 6.46
C PRO A 763 10.76 -13.78 5.31
N GLU A 764 10.37 -14.04 4.05
CA GLU A 764 11.13 -13.60 2.86
C GLU A 764 11.32 -12.07 2.79
N PHE A 765 10.44 -11.30 3.45
CA PHE A 765 10.48 -9.84 3.51
C PHE A 765 10.74 -9.32 4.94
N GLU A 766 11.36 -10.13 5.82
CA GLU A 766 11.71 -9.72 7.20
C GLU A 766 12.72 -8.57 7.21
N ARG A 767 13.68 -8.55 6.26
CA ARG A 767 14.62 -7.43 6.01
C ARG A 767 13.96 -6.14 5.49
N ASN A 768 12.64 -6.15 5.26
CA ASN A 768 11.86 -4.95 4.90
C ASN A 768 11.06 -4.39 6.08
N VAL A 769 11.09 -5.01 7.27
CA VAL A 769 10.30 -4.58 8.43
C VAL A 769 10.93 -3.36 9.09
N VAL A 770 10.18 -2.26 9.16
CA VAL A 770 10.64 -1.00 9.75
C VAL A 770 10.58 -1.10 11.28
N ALA A 771 11.71 -1.50 11.86
CA ALA A 771 11.93 -1.69 13.29
C ALA A 771 13.37 -1.34 13.68
N TYR A 772 13.63 -1.21 14.98
CA TYR A 772 15.00 -1.20 15.50
C TYR A 772 15.60 -2.61 15.43
N ASP A 773 16.92 -2.69 15.36
CA ASP A 773 17.64 -3.95 15.55
C ASP A 773 17.55 -4.39 17.04
N GLU A 774 17.78 -5.67 17.35
CA GLU A 774 17.57 -6.19 18.70
C GLU A 774 18.48 -5.57 19.76
N ASP A 775 19.77 -5.46 19.45
CA ASP A 775 20.80 -4.96 20.36
C ASP A 775 20.85 -3.43 20.45
N GLN A 776 20.00 -2.71 19.69
CA GLN A 776 19.97 -1.25 19.71
C GLN A 776 19.19 -0.70 20.93
N PRO A 777 19.80 0.16 21.75
CA PRO A 777 19.10 0.81 22.87
C PRO A 777 18.02 1.76 22.32
N ARG A 778 16.75 1.42 22.56
CA ARG A 778 15.59 2.17 22.05
C ARG A 778 14.82 2.87 23.17
N ASN A 779 14.53 4.15 22.97
CA ASN A 779 13.66 4.94 23.84
C ASN A 779 12.30 5.10 23.16
N LEU A 780 11.38 4.17 23.44
CA LEU A 780 10.03 4.15 22.87
C LEU A 780 9.00 4.65 23.89
N GLU A 781 8.03 5.42 23.41
CA GLU A 781 6.82 5.77 24.14
C GLU A 781 5.93 4.52 24.33
N LYS A 782 5.09 4.50 25.37
CA LYS A 782 4.28 3.31 25.70
C LYS A 782 3.25 3.02 24.60
N ALA A 783 3.00 1.73 24.33
CA ALA A 783 1.97 1.31 23.41
C ALA A 783 0.59 1.92 23.76
N THR A 784 0.04 2.72 22.84
CA THR A 784 -1.27 3.38 23.01
C THR A 784 -2.39 2.33 23.08
N VAL A 785 -3.38 2.52 23.96
CA VAL A 785 -4.52 1.62 24.16
C VAL A 785 -5.87 2.30 23.89
N ILE A 786 -6.98 1.53 23.88
CA ILE A 786 -8.33 2.06 23.63
C ILE A 786 -8.67 3.24 24.57
N GLN A 787 -8.30 3.16 25.85
CA GLN A 787 -8.51 4.24 26.83
C GLN A 787 -7.90 5.56 26.37
N ASP A 788 -6.62 5.54 25.93
CA ASP A 788 -5.92 6.74 25.47
C ASP A 788 -6.65 7.44 24.33
N ALA A 789 -7.38 6.69 23.51
CA ALA A 789 -8.02 7.23 22.31
C ALA A 789 -9.48 7.64 22.47
N ILE A 790 -10.24 7.14 23.45
CA ILE A 790 -11.70 7.35 23.50
C ILE A 790 -12.31 7.69 24.89
N SER A 791 -11.52 7.80 25.97
CA SER A 791 -12.08 8.05 27.32
C SER A 791 -12.79 9.39 27.50
N ASP A 792 -12.37 10.44 26.79
CA ASP A 792 -12.97 11.78 26.81
C ASP A 792 -14.29 11.90 26.03
N LEU A 793 -14.74 10.85 25.34
CA LEU A 793 -15.92 10.91 24.48
C LEU A 793 -17.23 10.69 25.27
N PRO A 794 -18.29 11.47 24.99
CA PRO A 794 -19.55 11.41 25.73
C PRO A 794 -20.30 10.11 25.44
N ALA A 795 -21.04 9.59 26.42
CA ALA A 795 -21.80 8.36 26.24
C ALA A 795 -22.95 8.54 25.23
N VAL A 796 -23.07 7.60 24.28
CA VAL A 796 -24.12 7.61 23.23
C VAL A 796 -24.80 6.26 23.07
N MET A 797 -26.08 6.29 22.74
CA MET A 797 -26.92 5.11 22.55
C MET A 797 -26.72 4.50 21.15
N ASN A 798 -27.08 3.22 21.00
CA ASN A 798 -27.19 2.53 19.69
C ASN A 798 -28.08 3.29 18.67
N THR A 799 -29.03 4.09 19.16
CA THR A 799 -29.96 4.92 18.38
C THR A 799 -29.44 6.33 18.04
N GLU A 800 -28.20 6.68 18.36
CA GLU A 800 -27.68 8.03 18.09
C GLU A 800 -27.61 8.34 16.58
N THR A 801 -28.08 9.52 16.19
CA THR A 801 -28.23 9.95 14.80
C THR A 801 -27.69 11.35 14.51
N ARG A 802 -27.30 12.12 15.54
CA ARG A 802 -26.64 13.42 15.38
C ARG A 802 -25.27 13.26 14.75
N ASP A 803 -24.98 14.09 13.75
CA ASP A 803 -23.65 14.18 13.13
C ASP A 803 -22.70 15.13 13.89
N GLU A 804 -23.23 16.00 14.75
CA GLU A 804 -22.47 17.00 15.51
C GLU A 804 -23.01 17.09 16.95
N MET A 805 -22.11 17.19 17.94
CA MET A 805 -22.44 17.36 19.37
C MET A 805 -21.26 18.03 20.13
N PRO A 806 -21.42 18.50 21.37
CA PRO A 806 -20.29 18.88 22.22
C PRO A 806 -19.58 17.64 22.82
N TYR A 807 -18.29 17.77 23.16
CA TYR A 807 -17.52 16.71 23.83
C TYR A 807 -17.98 16.39 25.26
N GLY A 808 -18.55 17.36 25.97
CA GLY A 808 -18.78 17.26 27.42
C GLY A 808 -17.49 17.46 28.24
N ASN A 809 -16.45 16.66 27.97
CA ASN A 809 -15.20 16.64 28.74
C ASN A 809 -14.01 17.31 28.03
N PRO A 810 -13.02 17.83 28.78
CA PRO A 810 -11.69 18.15 28.23
C PRO A 810 -10.92 16.86 27.84
N PRO A 811 -9.85 16.96 27.04
CA PRO A 811 -8.99 15.81 26.76
C PRO A 811 -8.15 15.41 27.99
N GLU A 812 -8.08 14.12 28.27
CA GLU A 812 -7.41 13.54 29.43
C GLU A 812 -5.96 13.12 29.11
N THR A 813 -5.70 12.62 27.90
CA THR A 813 -4.41 12.01 27.50
C THR A 813 -3.61 12.87 26.51
N GLU A 814 -2.33 12.52 26.28
CA GLU A 814 -1.52 13.14 25.21
C GLU A 814 -2.12 12.90 23.82
N PHE A 815 -2.60 11.67 23.55
CA PHE A 815 -3.31 11.35 22.31
C PHE A 815 -4.57 12.21 22.13
N GLN A 816 -5.39 12.40 23.18
CA GLN A 816 -6.63 13.19 23.07
C GLN A 816 -6.35 14.68 22.85
N ARG A 817 -5.30 15.23 23.49
CA ARG A 817 -4.84 16.61 23.24
C ARG A 817 -4.34 16.78 21.80
N TYR A 818 -3.61 15.79 21.28
CA TYR A 818 -3.17 15.78 19.89
C TYR A 818 -4.35 15.69 18.90
N ILE A 819 -5.25 14.71 19.08
CA ILE A 819 -6.32 14.43 18.12
C ILE A 819 -7.40 15.53 18.07
N ARG A 820 -7.57 16.26 19.18
CA ARG A 820 -8.45 17.45 19.30
C ARG A 820 -7.75 18.78 18.96
N SER A 821 -6.46 18.77 18.57
CA SER A 821 -5.76 19.98 18.10
C SER A 821 -6.46 20.55 16.86
N THR A 822 -6.55 21.88 16.80
CA THR A 822 -7.20 22.60 15.70
C THR A 822 -6.44 22.44 14.37
N MET A 823 -7.12 22.72 13.26
CA MET A 823 -6.47 22.78 11.94
C MET A 823 -5.32 23.81 11.91
N TYR A 824 -5.42 24.91 12.67
CA TYR A 824 -4.34 25.89 12.80
C TYR A 824 -3.12 25.29 13.51
N GLU A 825 -3.31 24.65 14.67
CA GLU A 825 -2.22 23.99 15.41
C GLU A 825 -1.55 22.85 14.63
N MET A 826 -2.31 22.17 13.78
CA MET A 826 -1.84 21.05 12.95
C MET A 826 -1.15 21.48 11.65
N THR A 827 -1.44 22.66 11.10
CA THR A 827 -0.92 23.12 9.79
C THR A 827 -0.08 24.40 9.83
N GLY A 828 -0.20 25.21 10.87
CA GLY A 828 0.33 26.57 10.95
C GLY A 828 -0.43 27.61 10.11
N SER A 829 -1.42 27.20 9.33
CA SER A 829 -2.20 28.10 8.46
C SER A 829 -3.41 28.65 9.20
N LYS A 830 -3.46 29.98 9.41
CA LYS A 830 -4.67 30.65 9.94
C LYS A 830 -5.78 30.56 8.91
N SER A 831 -6.89 29.92 9.23
CA SER A 831 -8.13 30.01 8.45
C SER A 831 -8.81 31.36 8.68
N ASN A 832 -9.63 31.79 7.73
CA ASN A 832 -10.42 33.03 7.86
C ASN A 832 -11.59 32.91 8.86
N GLU A 833 -11.82 31.74 9.47
CA GLU A 833 -12.82 31.53 10.53
C GLU A 833 -12.33 32.06 11.89
N THR A 834 -12.13 33.37 11.96
CA THR A 834 -11.82 34.10 13.20
C THR A 834 -13.07 34.26 14.06
N THR A 835 -13.57 33.16 14.62
CA THR A 835 -14.67 33.17 15.59
C THR A 835 -14.52 32.01 16.57
N GLU A 836 -14.62 32.29 17.87
CA GLU A 836 -14.47 31.32 18.96
C GLU A 836 -15.68 30.36 19.05
N LYS A 837 -15.85 29.50 18.04
CA LYS A 837 -16.77 28.37 18.11
C LYS A 837 -16.18 27.32 19.07
N MET A 838 -16.94 26.94 20.09
CA MET A 838 -16.61 25.80 20.95
C MET A 838 -16.31 24.56 20.09
N PRO A 839 -15.26 23.77 20.40
CA PRO A 839 -14.86 22.64 19.57
C PRO A 839 -15.99 21.59 19.52
N LEU A 840 -16.48 21.32 18.32
CA LEU A 840 -17.54 20.34 18.05
C LEU A 840 -16.95 18.95 17.83
N LEU A 841 -17.68 17.95 18.33
CA LEU A 841 -17.44 16.54 18.14
C LEU A 841 -18.30 16.04 16.97
N TYR A 842 -17.65 15.78 15.84
CA TYR A 842 -18.27 15.26 14.62
C TYR A 842 -18.36 13.73 14.63
N ASP A 843 -19.35 13.15 13.94
CA ASP A 843 -19.45 11.71 13.64
C ASP A 843 -19.51 10.76 14.86
N HIS A 844 -19.82 11.25 16.06
CA HIS A 844 -19.88 10.41 17.26
C HIS A 844 -21.21 9.63 17.38
N ARG A 845 -21.45 8.77 16.38
CA ARG A 845 -22.63 7.92 16.23
C ARG A 845 -22.23 6.48 15.82
N PRO A 846 -22.86 5.43 16.37
CA PRO A 846 -22.57 4.04 16.03
C PRO A 846 -23.24 3.61 14.71
N TYR A 847 -22.87 2.43 14.21
CA TYR A 847 -23.74 1.71 13.28
C TYR A 847 -24.93 1.14 14.07
N PHE A 848 -26.15 1.50 13.66
CA PHE A 848 -27.39 1.05 14.31
C PHE A 848 -27.55 -0.47 14.22
N LEU A 849 -27.47 -1.13 15.38
CA LEU A 849 -27.82 -2.54 15.54
C LEU A 849 -29.34 -2.67 15.62
N PHE A 850 -29.91 -3.53 14.76
CA PHE A 850 -31.32 -3.92 14.84
C PHE A 850 -31.60 -4.68 16.13
N GLU A 851 -32.88 -4.70 16.55
CA GLU A 851 -33.37 -5.20 17.83
C GLU A 851 -32.74 -6.53 18.28
N ASP A 852 -32.70 -7.55 17.41
CA ASP A 852 -32.10 -8.85 17.74
C ASP A 852 -30.62 -8.77 18.15
N ASP A 853 -29.82 -7.97 17.44
CA ASP A 853 -28.38 -7.84 17.69
C ASP A 853 -28.09 -6.84 18.82
N TYR A 854 -28.93 -5.83 18.98
CA TYR A 854 -28.89 -4.95 20.15
C TYR A 854 -29.18 -5.73 21.44
N LEU A 855 -30.25 -6.56 21.46
CA LEU A 855 -30.58 -7.42 22.59
C LEU A 855 -29.45 -8.41 22.92
N ARG A 856 -28.80 -8.99 21.90
CA ARG A 856 -27.59 -9.82 22.07
C ARG A 856 -26.44 -9.05 22.70
N VAL A 857 -26.14 -7.84 22.23
CA VAL A 857 -25.08 -6.98 22.79
C VAL A 857 -25.37 -6.62 24.24
N CYS A 858 -26.64 -6.37 24.60
CA CYS A 858 -27.05 -6.17 25.99
C CYS A 858 -26.87 -7.39 26.90
N GLN A 859 -26.71 -8.61 26.36
CA GLN A 859 -26.35 -9.81 27.16
C GLN A 859 -24.83 -9.96 27.35
N ILE A 860 -23.97 -9.21 26.64
CA ILE A 860 -22.51 -9.34 26.75
C ILE A 860 -22.03 -8.61 28.01
N PRO A 861 -21.38 -9.31 28.98
CA PRO A 861 -20.87 -8.66 30.19
C PRO A 861 -19.90 -7.51 29.91
N LYS A 862 -19.88 -6.52 30.82
CA LYS A 862 -19.01 -5.34 30.75
C LYS A 862 -17.70 -5.62 31.49
N ARG A 863 -16.87 -6.49 30.90
CA ARG A 863 -15.57 -6.93 31.42
C ARG A 863 -14.62 -7.30 30.29
N LYS A 864 -13.31 -7.25 30.54
CA LYS A 864 -12.27 -7.65 29.57
C LYS A 864 -12.50 -9.07 29.04
N GLY A 865 -12.39 -9.23 27.72
CA GLY A 865 -12.52 -10.51 27.01
C GLY A 865 -13.94 -11.07 26.88
N ALA A 866 -14.98 -10.34 27.31
CA ALA A 866 -16.37 -10.77 27.17
C ALA A 866 -16.79 -10.89 25.69
N ASN A 867 -17.50 -11.96 25.35
CA ASN A 867 -17.89 -12.29 23.97
C ASN A 867 -19.14 -13.21 23.96
N PHE A 868 -19.55 -13.71 22.79
CA PHE A 868 -20.76 -14.56 22.69
C PHE A 868 -20.75 -15.80 23.60
N ARG A 869 -19.57 -16.28 24.02
CA ARG A 869 -19.42 -17.42 24.96
C ARG A 869 -19.92 -17.13 26.38
N ASP A 870 -20.11 -15.86 26.71
CA ASP A 870 -20.70 -15.40 27.96
C ASP A 870 -22.24 -15.33 27.92
N MET A 871 -22.86 -15.57 26.76
CA MET A 871 -24.33 -15.60 26.66
C MET A 871 -24.89 -16.88 27.32
N PRO A 872 -26.06 -16.80 27.98
CA PRO A 872 -26.81 -17.97 28.43
C PRO A 872 -27.03 -19.03 27.33
N GLY A 873 -27.03 -20.31 27.72
CA GLY A 873 -27.13 -21.44 26.78
C GLY A 873 -25.85 -21.80 26.01
N VAL A 874 -24.68 -21.25 26.38
CA VAL A 874 -23.38 -21.64 25.80
C VAL A 874 -22.53 -22.45 26.78
N ILE A 875 -21.97 -23.56 26.32
CA ILE A 875 -20.93 -24.34 27.01
C ILE A 875 -19.63 -24.24 26.19
N VAL A 876 -18.48 -24.04 26.84
CA VAL A 876 -17.17 -24.24 26.22
C VAL A 876 -16.58 -25.56 26.70
N GLY A 877 -16.28 -26.48 25.77
CA GLY A 877 -15.67 -27.77 26.10
C GLY A 877 -14.17 -27.66 26.45
N ALA A 878 -13.60 -28.72 27.01
CA ALA A 878 -12.17 -28.83 27.30
C ALA A 878 -11.28 -28.73 26.03
N ASP A 879 -11.87 -28.94 24.84
CA ASP A 879 -11.26 -28.72 23.52
C ASP A 879 -11.32 -27.25 23.04
N ASN A 880 -11.75 -26.34 23.92
CA ASN A 880 -11.99 -24.92 23.67
C ASN A 880 -13.05 -24.65 22.56
N VAL A 881 -13.90 -25.62 22.23
CA VAL A 881 -15.00 -25.45 21.25
C VAL A 881 -16.29 -25.05 21.98
N ALA A 882 -16.88 -23.93 21.57
CA ALA A 882 -18.18 -23.49 22.04
C ALA A 882 -19.32 -24.35 21.46
N ARG A 883 -20.32 -24.68 22.29
CA ARG A 883 -21.47 -25.52 21.96
C ARG A 883 -22.73 -24.96 22.61
N ARG A 884 -23.90 -25.26 22.04
CA ARG A 884 -25.21 -24.95 22.63
C ARG A 884 -25.50 -25.92 23.79
N HIS A 885 -26.06 -25.44 24.89
CA HIS A 885 -26.50 -26.29 26.01
C HIS A 885 -27.70 -27.17 25.56
N PRO A 886 -27.72 -28.49 25.83
CA PRO A 886 -28.72 -29.40 25.25
C PRO A 886 -30.19 -29.06 25.56
N THR A 887 -30.45 -28.38 26.68
CA THR A 887 -31.81 -28.05 27.16
C THR A 887 -32.15 -26.57 27.15
N GLU A 888 -31.19 -25.65 26.92
CA GLU A 888 -31.42 -24.20 27.02
C GLU A 888 -31.55 -23.54 25.63
N ASN A 889 -32.67 -23.79 24.96
CA ASN A 889 -33.02 -23.08 23.73
C ASN A 889 -33.63 -21.70 24.03
N MET A 890 -32.79 -20.78 24.52
CA MET A 890 -33.22 -19.40 24.76
C MET A 890 -33.46 -18.65 23.45
N LEU A 891 -34.67 -18.07 23.32
CA LEU A 891 -35.13 -17.31 22.16
C LEU A 891 -35.25 -15.82 22.51
N LEU A 892 -35.06 -14.98 21.50
CA LEU A 892 -35.37 -13.55 21.52
C LEU A 892 -36.88 -13.32 21.33
N PRO A 893 -37.41 -12.11 21.62
CA PRO A 893 -38.81 -11.76 21.35
C PRO A 893 -39.25 -11.97 19.88
N SER A 894 -38.31 -11.97 18.94
CA SER A 894 -38.52 -12.27 17.52
C SER A 894 -38.68 -13.76 17.18
N GLY A 895 -38.59 -14.65 18.17
CA GLY A 895 -38.59 -16.12 17.99
C GLY A 895 -37.27 -16.70 17.49
N LYS A 896 -36.26 -15.87 17.19
CA LYS A 896 -34.91 -16.32 16.79
C LYS A 896 -34.09 -16.76 18.02
N PRO A 897 -33.11 -17.68 17.88
CA PRO A 897 -32.23 -18.03 18.99
C PRO A 897 -31.41 -16.82 19.47
N LEU A 898 -31.19 -16.76 20.79
CA LEU A 898 -30.30 -15.78 21.42
C LEU A 898 -28.90 -15.86 20.80
N VAL A 899 -28.28 -17.04 20.82
CA VAL A 899 -26.97 -17.28 20.20
C VAL A 899 -27.15 -17.75 18.75
N PRO A 900 -26.65 -17.00 17.73
CA PRO A 900 -26.74 -17.39 16.33
C PRO A 900 -25.87 -18.62 16.01
N GLU A 901 -26.38 -19.51 15.16
CA GLU A 901 -25.73 -20.80 14.86
C GLU A 901 -24.35 -20.67 14.18
N TYR A 902 -24.08 -19.56 13.50
CA TYR A 902 -22.75 -19.29 12.95
C TYR A 902 -21.68 -19.15 14.05
N CYS A 903 -22.03 -18.79 15.29
CA CYS A 903 -21.07 -18.60 16.38
C CYS A 903 -20.41 -19.93 16.80
N PHE A 904 -21.13 -21.05 16.71
CA PHE A 904 -20.62 -22.39 17.04
C PHE A 904 -19.79 -23.01 15.91
N SER A 905 -19.88 -22.49 14.68
CA SER A 905 -19.12 -22.97 13.51
C SER A 905 -17.95 -22.05 13.12
N PHE A 906 -17.99 -20.76 13.51
CA PHE A 906 -16.94 -19.79 13.20
C PHE A 906 -15.60 -20.18 13.84
N GLU A 907 -14.55 -20.30 13.02
CA GLU A 907 -13.23 -20.86 13.39
C GLU A 907 -13.35 -22.20 14.15
N GLN A 908 -14.18 -23.12 13.62
CA GLN A 908 -14.46 -24.44 14.23
C GLN A 908 -15.04 -24.34 15.66
N GLY A 909 -15.76 -23.25 15.96
CA GLY A 909 -16.30 -22.95 17.29
C GLY A 909 -15.24 -22.51 18.31
N LYS A 910 -13.96 -22.42 17.93
CA LYS A 910 -12.84 -22.02 18.80
C LYS A 910 -12.63 -20.51 18.91
N SER A 911 -13.37 -19.73 18.12
CA SER A 911 -13.28 -18.26 18.15
C SER A 911 -13.79 -17.65 19.46
N LYS A 912 -13.25 -16.46 19.77
CA LYS A 912 -13.78 -15.52 20.77
C LYS A 912 -14.23 -14.18 20.15
N ARG A 913 -14.26 -14.06 18.81
CA ARG A 913 -14.55 -12.78 18.12
C ARG A 913 -16.04 -12.40 18.05
N PRO A 914 -17.01 -13.32 17.82
CA PRO A 914 -18.42 -12.94 17.72
C PRO A 914 -18.93 -12.29 19.02
N PHE A 915 -19.65 -11.18 18.87
CA PHE A 915 -20.12 -10.29 19.92
C PHE A 915 -19.04 -9.93 20.96
N GLY A 916 -17.78 -9.83 20.53
CA GLY A 916 -16.65 -9.49 21.39
C GLY A 916 -16.63 -8.02 21.80
N ARG A 917 -16.43 -7.78 23.10
CA ARG A 917 -16.24 -6.45 23.69
C ARG A 917 -14.75 -6.15 23.85
N LEU A 918 -14.34 -4.97 23.38
CA LEU A 918 -12.99 -4.44 23.62
C LEU A 918 -12.85 -4.01 25.09
N TRP A 919 -11.63 -3.95 25.60
CA TRP A 919 -11.34 -3.33 26.89
C TRP A 919 -10.38 -2.14 26.79
N TRP A 920 -10.36 -1.34 27.87
CA TRP A 920 -9.63 -0.09 27.98
C TRP A 920 -8.11 -0.21 27.75
N ASP A 921 -7.51 -1.31 28.21
CA ASP A 921 -6.08 -1.64 28.11
C ASP A 921 -5.75 -2.56 26.92
N GLU A 922 -6.60 -2.61 25.89
CA GLU A 922 -6.39 -3.39 24.67
C GLU A 922 -6.09 -2.49 23.46
N ASN A 923 -5.80 -3.10 22.30
CA ASN A 923 -5.75 -2.43 21.01
C ASN A 923 -6.71 -3.11 20.01
N LEU A 924 -7.26 -2.36 19.05
CA LEU A 924 -8.04 -2.96 17.96
C LEU A 924 -7.06 -3.62 16.96
N PRO A 925 -7.25 -4.88 16.52
CA PRO A 925 -6.31 -5.50 15.57
C PRO A 925 -6.17 -4.70 14.27
N THR A 926 -7.27 -4.32 13.64
CA THR A 926 -7.31 -3.41 12.49
C THR A 926 -8.72 -2.85 12.37
N ALA A 927 -8.86 -1.53 12.19
CA ALA A 927 -10.11 -0.90 11.78
C ALA A 927 -10.48 -1.37 10.37
N LEU A 928 -11.49 -2.22 10.27
CA LEU A 928 -12.04 -2.70 9.00
C LEU A 928 -13.13 -1.75 8.48
N THR A 929 -13.54 -1.93 7.22
CA THR A 929 -14.54 -1.10 6.53
C THR A 929 -15.96 -1.16 7.10
N PHE A 930 -16.21 -2.03 8.09
CA PHE A 930 -17.51 -2.18 8.75
C PHE A 930 -17.36 -2.82 10.14
N PRO A 931 -17.91 -2.23 11.23
CA PRO A 931 -17.83 -2.76 12.59
C PRO A 931 -18.81 -3.92 12.82
N SER A 932 -18.57 -5.06 12.18
CA SER A 932 -19.41 -6.25 12.30
C SER A 932 -19.18 -6.96 13.64
N CYS A 933 -20.10 -6.76 14.59
CA CYS A 933 -20.14 -7.51 15.85
C CYS A 933 -20.29 -9.03 15.63
N HIS A 934 -20.75 -9.50 14.47
CA HIS A 934 -20.91 -10.94 14.18
C HIS A 934 -19.58 -11.70 14.08
N ASN A 935 -18.46 -11.01 13.82
CA ASN A 935 -17.16 -11.66 13.58
C ASN A 935 -15.93 -10.85 14.02
N GLN A 936 -16.11 -9.73 14.73
CA GLN A 936 -15.05 -8.86 15.22
C GLN A 936 -15.29 -8.46 16.68
N VAL A 937 -14.20 -8.21 17.41
CA VAL A 937 -14.22 -7.60 18.75
C VAL A 937 -14.32 -6.08 18.56
N VAL A 938 -15.53 -5.53 18.60
CA VAL A 938 -15.85 -4.12 18.23
C VAL A 938 -16.93 -3.47 19.08
N LEU A 939 -17.39 -4.13 20.15
CA LEU A 939 -18.32 -3.53 21.12
C LEU A 939 -17.57 -2.62 22.08
N HIS A 940 -18.17 -1.48 22.43
CA HIS A 940 -17.58 -0.49 23.35
C HIS A 940 -17.36 -1.09 24.75
N PRO A 941 -16.29 -0.75 25.49
CA PRO A 941 -15.99 -1.35 26.80
C PRO A 941 -17.14 -1.31 27.82
N GLU A 942 -17.93 -0.24 27.82
CA GLU A 942 -18.98 -0.03 28.84
C GLU A 942 -20.38 0.28 28.28
N GLN A 943 -20.51 0.45 26.96
CA GLN A 943 -21.75 0.90 26.31
C GLN A 943 -22.27 -0.21 25.38
N ASP A 944 -23.58 -0.37 25.28
CA ASP A 944 -24.19 -1.53 24.61
C ASP A 944 -24.43 -1.25 23.12
N ARG A 945 -23.32 -0.98 22.45
CA ARG A 945 -23.21 -0.61 21.03
C ARG A 945 -21.86 -1.07 20.47
N VAL A 946 -21.75 -1.06 19.14
CA VAL A 946 -20.44 -1.00 18.47
C VAL A 946 -19.75 0.34 18.72
N LEU A 947 -18.45 0.41 18.46
CA LEU A 947 -17.74 1.70 18.41
C LEU A 947 -18.37 2.67 17.39
N THR A 948 -18.29 3.98 17.64
CA THR A 948 -18.79 5.04 16.74
C THR A 948 -17.89 5.26 15.52
N VAL A 949 -18.41 5.99 14.52
CA VAL A 949 -17.61 6.43 13.36
C VAL A 949 -16.41 7.28 13.82
N ARG A 950 -16.60 8.21 14.77
CA ARG A 950 -15.50 9.02 15.34
C ARG A 950 -14.51 8.21 16.15
N GLU A 951 -14.96 7.24 16.95
CA GLU A 951 -14.05 6.31 17.65
C GLU A 951 -13.19 5.57 16.62
N PHE A 952 -13.79 4.99 15.58
CA PHE A 952 -13.05 4.38 14.46
C PHE A 952 -12.08 5.34 13.77
N ALA A 953 -12.45 6.60 13.58
CA ALA A 953 -11.61 7.63 12.96
C ALA A 953 -10.35 7.91 13.82
N ARG A 954 -10.51 8.02 15.15
CA ARG A 954 -9.41 8.15 16.10
C ARG A 954 -8.50 6.92 16.12
N LEU A 955 -9.04 5.69 16.00
CA LEU A 955 -8.23 4.47 15.86
C LEU A 955 -7.41 4.41 14.54
N GLN A 956 -7.70 5.29 13.57
CA GLN A 956 -6.89 5.55 12.37
C GLN A 956 -6.04 6.83 12.46
N GLY A 957 -6.16 7.59 13.55
CA GLY A 957 -5.44 8.84 13.79
C GLY A 957 -5.92 10.03 12.96
N PHE A 958 -7.16 10.00 12.43
CA PHE A 958 -7.77 11.19 11.86
C PHE A 958 -7.99 12.26 12.95
N PRO A 959 -7.55 13.51 12.75
CA PRO A 959 -7.90 14.61 13.64
C PRO A 959 -9.42 14.73 13.80
N ASP A 960 -9.88 15.15 14.97
CA ASP A 960 -11.32 15.22 15.26
C ASP A 960 -12.05 16.25 14.39
N TYR A 961 -11.36 17.29 13.91
CA TYR A 961 -11.90 18.24 12.93
C TYR A 961 -12.14 17.62 11.54
N TYR A 962 -11.62 16.43 11.25
CA TYR A 962 -11.74 15.80 9.93
C TYR A 962 -13.16 15.23 9.75
N ARG A 963 -13.94 15.79 8.83
CA ARG A 963 -15.38 15.48 8.64
C ARG A 963 -15.61 14.43 7.54
N PHE A 964 -16.62 13.57 7.71
CA PHE A 964 -16.93 12.50 6.73
C PHE A 964 -18.33 12.65 6.11
N HIS A 965 -18.42 12.51 4.79
CA HIS A 965 -19.66 12.54 4.02
C HIS A 965 -20.25 11.12 3.77
N GLY A 966 -21.53 11.08 3.39
CA GLY A 966 -22.24 9.88 3.01
C GLY A 966 -22.91 9.14 4.18
N THR A 967 -23.41 7.92 3.90
CA THR A 967 -24.09 7.09 4.90
C THR A 967 -23.13 6.63 6.00
N VAL A 968 -23.65 6.31 7.20
CA VAL A 968 -22.85 5.77 8.33
C VAL A 968 -21.96 4.58 7.90
N LYS A 969 -22.50 3.62 7.14
CA LYS A 969 -21.73 2.50 6.58
C LYS A 969 -20.65 2.96 5.58
N GLY A 970 -20.95 3.99 4.78
CA GLY A 970 -19.99 4.65 3.90
C GLY A 970 -18.84 5.33 4.65
N ARG A 971 -19.12 5.97 5.80
CA ARG A 971 -18.09 6.59 6.65
C ARG A 971 -17.14 5.54 7.27
N TYR A 972 -17.66 4.44 7.82
CA TYR A 972 -16.81 3.31 8.25
C TYR A 972 -15.98 2.72 7.11
N CYS A 973 -16.53 2.63 5.89
CA CYS A 973 -15.80 2.12 4.73
C CYS A 973 -14.61 3.02 4.37
N GLN A 974 -14.82 4.33 4.35
CA GLN A 974 -13.78 5.34 4.12
C GLN A 974 -12.65 5.25 5.16
N ILE A 975 -13.00 5.19 6.45
CA ILE A 975 -12.02 5.09 7.55
C ILE A 975 -11.26 3.76 7.51
N GLY A 976 -11.96 2.63 7.31
CA GLY A 976 -11.34 1.30 7.28
C GLY A 976 -10.40 1.09 6.09
N ASN A 977 -10.67 1.75 4.95
CA ASN A 977 -9.80 1.74 3.78
C ASN A 977 -8.57 2.65 3.94
N ALA A 978 -8.66 3.73 4.73
CA ALA A 978 -7.60 4.74 4.83
C ALA A 978 -6.23 4.19 5.25
N VAL A 979 -5.18 4.90 4.87
CA VAL A 979 -3.87 4.79 5.52
C VAL A 979 -3.92 5.57 6.82
N ALA A 980 -3.33 5.02 7.88
CA ALA A 980 -3.31 5.64 9.19
C ALA A 980 -2.54 6.98 9.14
N VAL A 981 -3.19 8.07 9.51
CA VAL A 981 -2.66 9.43 9.30
C VAL A 981 -1.29 9.66 9.98
N PRO A 982 -1.00 9.16 11.20
CA PRO A 982 0.32 9.26 11.81
C PRO A 982 1.44 8.55 11.03
N VAL A 983 1.15 7.43 10.35
CA VAL A 983 2.12 6.72 9.50
C VAL A 983 2.43 7.57 8.26
N SER A 984 1.39 8.09 7.60
CA SER A 984 1.58 8.99 6.45
C SER A 984 2.23 10.32 6.84
N ARG A 985 2.04 10.80 8.08
CA ARG A 985 2.74 11.97 8.66
C ARG A 985 4.22 11.70 8.91
N ALA A 986 4.56 10.52 9.45
CA ALA A 986 5.94 10.08 9.59
C ALA A 986 6.65 9.96 8.21
N LEU A 987 5.98 9.35 7.23
CA LEU A 987 6.46 9.23 5.85
C LEU A 987 6.59 10.60 5.15
N GLY A 988 5.66 11.53 5.39
CA GLY A 988 5.71 12.90 4.85
C GLY A 988 6.89 13.71 5.40
N TYR A 989 7.26 13.50 6.67
CA TYR A 989 8.44 14.12 7.26
C TYR A 989 9.73 13.62 6.60
N ALA A 990 9.87 12.29 6.42
CA ALA A 990 11.00 11.70 5.71
C ALA A 990 11.09 12.15 4.24
N LEU A 991 9.95 12.27 3.55
CA LEU A 991 9.86 12.86 2.20
C LEU A 991 10.34 14.32 2.17
N GLY A 992 9.95 15.13 3.15
CA GLY A 992 10.38 16.54 3.24
C GLY A 992 11.89 16.68 3.49
N LEU A 993 12.49 15.80 4.30
CA LEU A 993 13.95 15.78 4.50
C LEU A 993 14.70 15.31 3.25
N ALA A 994 14.21 14.28 2.56
CA ALA A 994 14.77 13.83 1.28
C ALA A 994 14.69 14.93 0.20
N TYR A 995 13.55 15.63 0.10
CA TYR A 995 13.39 16.78 -0.78
C TYR A 995 14.40 17.90 -0.50
N ARG A 996 14.63 18.21 0.78
CA ARG A 996 15.64 19.18 1.24
C ARG A 996 17.08 18.66 1.13
N LYS A 997 17.29 17.42 0.69
CA LYS A 997 18.58 16.72 0.64
C LYS A 997 19.29 16.62 2.01
N LEU A 998 18.49 16.47 3.06
CA LEU A 998 18.92 16.30 4.46
C LEU A 998 18.84 14.84 4.95
N SER A 999 18.30 13.92 4.13
CA SER A 999 18.32 12.49 4.40
C SER A 999 19.69 11.86 4.16
N ALA A 1000 20.06 10.89 5.00
CA ALA A 1000 21.25 10.07 4.82
C ALA A 1000 21.03 8.94 3.80
N ASN A 1001 22.10 8.25 3.41
CA ASN A 1001 22.04 7.09 2.51
C ASN A 1001 21.41 5.84 3.16
N GLU A 1002 21.25 5.84 4.48
CA GLU A 1002 20.70 4.76 5.30
C GLU A 1002 19.22 4.47 4.98
N PRO A 1003 18.72 3.25 5.25
CA PRO A 1003 17.30 2.94 5.01
C PRO A 1003 16.33 3.57 6.01
N LEU A 1004 16.80 3.90 7.21
CA LEU A 1004 15.97 4.27 8.35
C LEU A 1004 16.29 5.69 8.84
N ILE A 1005 15.32 6.33 9.50
CA ILE A 1005 15.50 7.65 10.12
C ILE A 1005 14.74 7.75 11.45
N ALA A 1006 15.38 8.26 12.49
CA ALA A 1006 14.71 8.58 13.75
C ALA A 1006 13.83 9.83 13.59
N LEU A 1007 12.61 9.77 14.14
CA LEU A 1007 11.73 10.94 14.23
C LEU A 1007 12.12 11.82 15.44
N PRO A 1008 11.78 13.13 15.42
CA PRO A 1008 11.92 13.99 16.59
C PRO A 1008 11.21 13.43 17.85
N PRO A 1009 11.68 13.72 19.07
CA PRO A 1009 10.99 13.34 20.31
C PRO A 1009 9.54 13.81 20.33
N LYS A 1010 8.62 12.98 20.86
CA LYS A 1010 7.17 13.23 20.92
C LYS A 1010 6.49 13.54 19.57
N PHE A 1011 7.11 13.26 18.42
CA PHE A 1011 6.56 13.58 17.09
C PHE A 1011 5.11 13.10 16.89
N SER A 1012 4.80 11.88 17.33
CA SER A 1012 3.50 11.24 17.11
C SER A 1012 2.31 11.98 17.74
N HIS A 1013 2.46 12.50 18.97
CA HIS A 1013 1.39 13.23 19.70
C HIS A 1013 1.69 14.73 19.89
N SER A 1014 2.66 15.29 19.16
CA SER A 1014 2.89 16.73 19.09
C SER A 1014 2.34 17.31 17.79
N ASN A 1015 1.61 18.42 17.86
CA ASN A 1015 1.12 19.17 16.69
C ASN A 1015 2.23 20.02 16.04
N TYR A 1016 1.93 20.70 14.93
CA TYR A 1016 2.94 21.45 14.15
C TYR A 1016 3.51 22.65 14.92
N LEU A 1017 2.70 23.35 15.72
CA LEU A 1017 3.18 24.47 16.52
C LEU A 1017 4.09 24.00 17.66
N GLN A 1018 3.75 22.90 18.34
CA GLN A 1018 4.58 22.29 19.38
C GLN A 1018 5.94 21.81 18.83
N LEU A 1019 5.97 21.25 17.62
CA LEU A 1019 7.23 20.82 16.99
C LEU A 1019 8.05 21.96 16.39
N SER A 1020 7.46 23.13 16.11
CA SER A 1020 8.19 24.30 15.58
C SER A 1020 8.68 25.27 16.66
N THR A 1021 8.06 25.26 17.85
CA THR A 1021 8.54 25.97 19.06
C THR A 1021 9.68 25.22 19.76
N ASN A 1022 9.68 23.89 19.70
CA ASN A 1022 10.72 23.04 20.32
C ASN A 1022 12.02 22.91 19.48
N GLN A 1023 12.19 23.68 18.39
CA GLN A 1023 13.46 23.73 17.66
C GLN A 1023 14.40 24.79 18.28
N PRO A 1024 15.64 24.42 18.67
CA PRO A 1024 16.59 25.37 19.25
C PRO A 1024 17.02 26.39 18.18
N GLY A 1025 16.50 27.61 18.28
CA GLY A 1025 16.73 28.70 17.33
C GLY A 1025 15.51 29.58 17.03
N ASN A 1026 14.33 29.26 17.56
CA ASN A 1026 13.08 30.00 17.33
C ASN A 1026 12.58 30.80 18.55
N THR A 1027 13.51 31.31 19.36
CA THR A 1027 13.24 32.28 20.45
C THR A 1027 13.90 33.62 20.10
N ASP A 1028 13.12 34.52 19.52
CA ASP A 1028 13.41 35.97 19.49
C ASP A 1028 13.15 36.60 20.88
#